data_AF-A0A068YVB4-F1
#
_entry.id   AF-A0A068YVB4-F1
#
_cell.length_a   1.000
_cell.length_b   1.000
_cell.length_c   1.000
_cell.angle_alpha   90.00
_cell.angle_beta   90.00
_cell.angle_gamma   90.00
#
_symmetry.space_group_name_H-M   'P 1'
#
loop_
_entity.id
_entity.type
_entity.pdbx_description
1 polymer ?
#
loop_
_entity_poly.entity_id
_entity_poly.type
_entity_poly.pdbx_seq_one_letter_code
_entity_poly.pdbx_strand_id
1 'polypeptide(L)'
;MKLPVELLSKAEADYPKTPAQVRSLQSRIVSRSALVLDGLDHLERRRAMIAASARESASLAFERYLGTNDLLPINYLLTGYAQSRAVGRIRYFDKKDRRTAYATGFMVSPELMMTNHHVFPVSDVAEFAALADDAAIEFGYEYDAFGKLGEPVVHALDPEAFLHTSKALDLALVAVRPRDLTGLRQLHDQGYLILNGRLGKAGTGDYATIVQHPDGEEKQIALRNNEIIDNDLPDVLIYKSDTAQGSSGAPVFNNEWQVIALHSSGVAKTDAAGHYLDKHDQVIEVENGRIDESRVVWLSNRGVRVSALMKHLLAPESAVALHPLVQVFSSPAYTDSRPFTTLPRPAILETSGFKGVPVAAQPVSLPPLAASVIEIRVSIGNGQPVVQSTVSETPLQTVALGTLNERKLEDAQDYSTCTGFEEEFMGIRIPMPLPSARLRKQLAFLKDAPGSFTLKYHHFSTILHAVRRVPVVSAINVHGKHRYAALGSSSRKDNWLRDSRVDYDAQLDDRWYAKSGFDKGHLSRREDAEWGTSLALAKAAADLTCSYANAVPQVPAFNRAMMGYHGQWGQLENKLLEAGVKNESSRSARICVFSGPVFLDDDPVYASVQVALGCFKVVVWFNQDGALRTTAFLLSQDTLVEGIAFEALNFDKLFKLQQVPLAWTEQATGLGFAAVLRDADTFSKDSPQADEAALERLVSGGQAHSASTLPEGSPPAVPGAKLRP
;
A
#
# COMPACT_ATOMS: atom_id res chain seq x y z
N MET A 1 -5.10 -10.31 18.26
CA MET A 1 -4.79 -11.75 18.30
C MET A 1 -3.82 -11.97 19.47
N LYS A 2 -3.87 -13.09 20.19
CA LYS A 2 -3.01 -13.26 21.38
C LYS A 2 -1.71 -14.01 21.02
N LEU A 3 -0.54 -13.37 21.16
CA LEU A 3 0.78 -13.95 20.91
C LEU A 3 1.34 -14.65 22.17
N PRO A 4 1.88 -15.87 22.10
CA PRO A 4 2.59 -16.49 23.23
C PRO A 4 3.82 -15.69 23.64
N VAL A 5 3.91 -15.33 24.92
CA VAL A 5 5.06 -14.60 25.50
C VAL A 5 6.35 -15.40 25.35
N GLU A 6 6.31 -16.73 25.42
CA GLU A 6 7.48 -17.58 25.25
C GLU A 6 8.22 -17.38 23.90
N LEU A 7 7.47 -17.06 22.83
CA LEU A 7 8.07 -16.77 21.52
C LEU A 7 8.81 -15.43 21.52
N LEU A 8 8.25 -14.43 22.20
CA LEU A 8 8.83 -13.09 22.32
C LEU A 8 10.03 -13.09 23.28
N SER A 9 9.89 -13.73 24.45
CA SER A 9 10.94 -13.82 25.46
C SER A 9 12.17 -14.57 24.96
N LYS A 10 11.99 -15.57 24.08
CA LYS A 10 13.12 -16.25 23.42
C LYS A 10 13.81 -15.34 22.40
N ALA A 11 13.03 -14.58 21.62
CA ALA A 11 13.59 -13.61 20.68
C ALA A 11 14.41 -12.53 21.40
N GLU A 12 14.01 -12.15 22.62
CA GLU A 12 14.69 -11.17 23.48
C GLU A 12 15.89 -11.72 24.24
N ALA A 13 15.79 -12.92 24.83
CA ALA A 13 16.90 -13.54 25.57
C ALA A 13 18.12 -13.80 24.68
N ASP A 14 17.89 -14.12 23.40
CA ASP A 14 18.94 -14.33 22.40
C ASP A 14 19.35 -13.01 21.70
N TYR A 15 18.74 -11.87 22.06
CA TYR A 15 19.05 -10.56 21.49
C TYR A 15 19.68 -9.62 22.53
N PRO A 16 21.02 -9.49 22.55
CA PRO A 16 21.72 -8.75 23.60
C PRO A 16 21.63 -7.22 23.46
N LYS A 17 20.91 -6.68 22.47
CA LYS A 17 20.88 -5.24 22.16
C LYS A 17 19.53 -4.62 22.54
N THR A 18 19.57 -3.64 23.44
CA THR A 18 18.43 -2.83 23.88
C THR A 18 17.82 -1.99 22.74
N PRO A 19 16.55 -1.56 22.84
CA PRO A 19 15.95 -0.61 21.89
C PRO A 19 16.78 0.66 21.62
N ALA A 20 17.52 1.14 22.63
CA ALA A 20 18.43 2.27 22.48
C ALA A 20 19.65 1.94 21.59
N GLN A 21 20.21 0.74 21.73
CA GLN A 21 21.29 0.26 20.87
C GLN A 21 20.82 0.04 19.44
N VAL A 22 19.58 -0.44 19.22
CA VAL A 22 18.96 -0.55 17.89
C VAL A 22 18.83 0.82 17.23
N ARG A 23 18.30 1.82 17.94
CA ARG A 23 18.21 3.20 17.43
C ARG A 23 19.59 3.78 17.09
N SER A 24 20.60 3.52 17.93
CA SER A 24 21.98 3.94 17.67
C SER A 24 22.56 3.30 16.41
N LEU A 25 22.30 2.00 16.17
CA LEU A 25 22.67 1.32 14.93
C LEU A 25 22.01 1.96 13.72
N GLN A 26 20.70 2.23 13.80
CA GLN A 26 19.97 2.91 12.72
C GLN A 26 20.56 4.29 12.39
N SER A 27 20.89 5.11 13.40
CA SER A 27 21.56 6.40 13.17
C SER A 27 22.95 6.26 12.53
N ARG A 28 23.69 5.19 12.86
CA ARG A 28 25.01 4.91 12.27
C ARG A 28 24.90 4.52 10.80
N ILE A 29 23.88 3.77 10.41
CA ILE A 29 23.70 3.35 9.00
C ILE A 29 23.45 4.57 8.11
N VAL A 30 22.62 5.51 8.56
CA VAL A 30 22.33 6.74 7.82
C VAL A 30 23.56 7.63 7.62
N SER A 31 24.56 7.54 8.52
CA SER A 31 25.68 8.49 8.58
C SER A 31 27.03 7.92 8.13
N ARG A 32 27.13 6.64 7.76
CA ARG A 32 28.41 5.97 7.47
C ARG A 32 28.32 5.07 6.25
N SER A 33 29.39 5.01 5.46
CA SER A 33 29.50 4.08 4.31
C SER A 33 29.60 2.62 4.77
N ALA A 34 29.20 1.67 3.91
CA ALA A 34 29.33 0.23 4.15
C ALA A 34 30.75 -0.21 4.57
N LEU A 35 31.80 0.40 3.99
CA LEU A 35 33.20 0.11 4.38
C LEU A 35 33.48 0.37 5.88
N VAL A 36 32.88 1.42 6.44
CA VAL A 36 33.04 1.80 7.85
C VAL A 36 32.17 0.93 8.76
N LEU A 37 31.06 0.42 8.24
CA LEU A 37 30.12 -0.42 8.99
C LEU A 37 30.60 -1.88 9.06
N ASP A 38 31.03 -2.45 7.93
CA ASP A 38 31.32 -3.88 7.80
C ASP A 38 32.83 -4.22 7.81
N GLY A 39 33.70 -3.24 7.56
CA GLY A 39 35.15 -3.43 7.45
C GLY A 39 35.63 -4.03 6.11
N LEU A 40 36.95 -3.97 5.88
CA LEU A 40 37.59 -4.36 4.61
C LEU A 40 37.42 -5.84 4.27
N ASP A 41 37.61 -6.74 5.24
CA ASP A 41 37.52 -8.18 4.98
C ASP A 41 36.12 -8.61 4.54
N HIS A 42 35.08 -7.97 5.08
CA HIS A 42 33.70 -8.23 4.68
C HIS A 42 33.42 -7.69 3.28
N LEU A 43 33.89 -6.48 2.99
CA LEU A 43 33.79 -5.83 1.70
C LEU A 43 34.40 -6.70 0.58
N GLU A 44 35.59 -7.28 0.81
CA GLU A 44 36.25 -8.17 -0.15
C GLU A 44 35.47 -9.47 -0.40
N ARG A 45 34.94 -10.09 0.67
CA ARG A 45 34.07 -11.27 0.54
C ARG A 45 32.83 -10.95 -0.29
N ARG A 46 32.18 -9.81 -0.02
CA ARG A 46 30.99 -9.36 -0.72
C ARG A 46 31.28 -9.13 -2.21
N ARG A 47 32.38 -8.45 -2.51
CA ARG A 47 32.86 -8.23 -3.89
C ARG A 47 33.05 -9.54 -4.66
N ALA A 48 33.68 -10.53 -4.04
CA ALA A 48 33.89 -11.84 -4.65
C ALA A 48 32.56 -12.58 -4.92
N MET A 49 31.58 -12.47 -4.01
CA MET A 49 30.27 -13.09 -4.19
C MET A 49 29.47 -12.44 -5.31
N ILE A 50 29.43 -11.10 -5.36
CA ILE A 50 28.78 -10.35 -6.45
C ILE A 50 29.38 -10.72 -7.81
N ALA A 51 30.71 -10.82 -7.89
CA ALA A 51 31.38 -11.21 -9.13
C ALA A 51 31.03 -12.65 -9.56
N ALA A 52 30.83 -13.56 -8.60
CA ALA A 52 30.51 -14.96 -8.88
C ALA A 52 29.04 -15.19 -9.28
N SER A 53 28.12 -14.32 -8.86
CA SER A 53 26.69 -14.41 -9.15
C SER A 53 26.21 -13.42 -10.23
N ALA A 54 27.13 -12.73 -10.89
CA ALA A 54 26.88 -11.54 -11.71
C ALA A 54 25.73 -11.70 -12.72
N ARG A 55 24.55 -11.20 -12.34
CA ARG A 55 23.35 -11.04 -13.20
C ARG A 55 23.27 -9.64 -13.85
N GLU A 56 24.26 -8.81 -13.55
CA GLU A 56 24.52 -7.46 -14.06
C GLU A 56 26.02 -7.12 -13.85
N SER A 57 26.45 -5.90 -14.20
CA SER A 57 27.85 -5.49 -13.99
C SER A 57 28.24 -5.54 -12.51
N ALA A 58 29.29 -6.29 -12.19
CA ALA A 58 29.82 -6.39 -10.82
C ALA A 58 30.24 -5.03 -10.24
N SER A 59 30.61 -4.05 -11.09
CA SER A 59 30.90 -2.68 -10.65
C SER A 59 29.64 -1.97 -10.12
N LEU A 60 28.51 -2.10 -10.82
CA LEU A 60 27.24 -1.48 -10.43
C LEU A 60 26.69 -2.13 -9.16
N ALA A 61 26.68 -3.46 -9.10
CA ALA A 61 26.29 -4.18 -7.88
C ALA A 61 27.14 -3.77 -6.67
N PHE A 62 28.43 -3.54 -6.88
CA PHE A 62 29.33 -3.12 -5.81
C PHE A 62 29.12 -1.65 -5.41
N GLU A 63 28.86 -0.74 -6.34
CA GLU A 63 28.48 0.65 -6.03
C GLU A 63 27.20 0.72 -5.19
N ARG A 64 26.23 -0.17 -5.46
CA ARG A 64 25.02 -0.28 -4.64
C ARG A 64 25.30 -0.76 -3.23
N TYR A 65 26.13 -1.79 -3.10
CA TYR A 65 26.57 -2.28 -1.79
C TYR A 65 27.25 -1.18 -0.97
N LEU A 66 27.96 -0.25 -1.61
CA LEU A 66 28.56 0.90 -0.95
C LEU A 66 27.55 1.99 -0.52
N GLY A 67 26.26 1.81 -0.79
CA GLY A 67 25.18 2.74 -0.40
C GLY A 67 25.10 3.99 -1.27
N THR A 68 25.67 3.97 -2.47
CA THR A 68 25.75 5.15 -3.36
C THR A 68 24.71 5.14 -4.49
N ASN A 69 23.93 4.07 -4.61
CA ASN A 69 22.99 3.85 -5.70
C ASN A 69 21.92 2.80 -5.31
N ASP A 70 20.65 3.14 -5.38
CA ASP A 70 19.52 2.22 -5.11
C ASP A 70 18.89 1.62 -6.39
N LEU A 71 19.45 1.90 -7.57
CA LEU A 71 18.90 1.44 -8.85
C LEU A 71 19.15 -0.05 -9.07
N LEU A 72 18.10 -0.86 -8.98
CA LEU A 72 18.13 -2.27 -9.38
C LEU A 72 17.79 -2.43 -10.86
N PRO A 73 18.48 -3.32 -11.59
CA PRO A 73 18.15 -3.62 -12.99
C PRO A 73 16.78 -4.31 -13.06
N ILE A 74 16.04 -4.10 -14.15
CA ILE A 74 14.66 -4.63 -14.28
C ILE A 74 14.58 -6.17 -14.17
N ASN A 75 15.66 -6.88 -14.54
CA ASN A 75 15.73 -8.33 -14.40
C ASN A 75 15.72 -8.80 -12.93
N TYR A 76 16.00 -7.93 -11.96
CA TYR A 76 15.86 -8.21 -10.53
C TYR A 76 14.46 -8.75 -10.20
N LEU A 77 13.40 -8.14 -10.73
CA LEU A 77 12.01 -8.59 -10.50
C LEU A 77 11.74 -9.96 -11.15
N LEU A 78 12.26 -10.18 -12.36
CA LEU A 78 12.12 -11.46 -13.06
C LEU A 78 12.83 -12.59 -12.30
N THR A 79 14.03 -12.32 -11.78
CA THR A 79 14.77 -13.31 -10.98
C THR A 79 14.14 -13.54 -9.62
N GLY A 80 13.58 -12.50 -9.02
CA GLY A 80 12.81 -12.60 -7.78
C GLY A 80 11.58 -13.47 -7.92
N TYR A 81 10.82 -13.26 -9.00
CA TYR A 81 9.68 -14.12 -9.33
C TYR A 81 10.10 -15.58 -9.56
N ALA A 82 11.23 -15.81 -10.22
CA ALA A 82 11.72 -17.18 -10.43
C ALA A 82 12.06 -17.88 -9.11
N GLN A 83 12.68 -17.16 -8.16
CA GLN A 83 13.01 -17.66 -6.82
C GLN A 83 11.77 -17.84 -5.95
N SER A 84 10.78 -16.96 -6.06
CA SER A 84 9.54 -17.01 -5.26
C SER A 84 8.68 -18.25 -5.55
N ARG A 85 8.89 -18.94 -6.69
CA ARG A 85 8.21 -20.22 -7.01
C ARG A 85 8.48 -21.31 -5.97
N ALA A 86 9.68 -21.31 -5.40
CA ALA A 86 10.06 -22.27 -4.36
C ALA A 86 9.46 -21.93 -2.98
N VAL A 87 8.75 -20.82 -2.85
CA VAL A 87 8.11 -20.36 -1.60
C VAL A 87 6.62 -20.67 -1.67
N GLY A 88 6.07 -21.25 -0.61
CA GLY A 88 4.66 -21.61 -0.51
C GLY A 88 4.08 -21.35 0.87
N ARG A 89 2.75 -21.35 0.92
CA ARG A 89 1.98 -21.24 2.16
C ARG A 89 1.88 -22.62 2.80
N ILE A 90 2.36 -22.76 4.03
CA ILE A 90 2.10 -23.95 4.83
C ILE A 90 0.69 -23.83 5.41
N ARG A 91 -0.07 -24.92 5.33
CA ARG A 91 -1.39 -25.06 5.95
C ARG A 91 -1.49 -26.41 6.64
N TYR A 92 -2.00 -26.42 7.86
CA TYR A 92 -2.34 -27.65 8.59
C TYR A 92 -3.47 -27.38 9.58
N PHE A 93 -4.19 -28.43 9.98
CA PHE A 93 -5.13 -28.35 11.09
C PHE A 93 -4.39 -28.64 12.40
N ASP A 94 -4.29 -27.64 13.27
CA ASP A 94 -3.71 -27.79 14.60
C ASP A 94 -4.70 -28.54 15.51
N LYS A 95 -4.37 -29.78 15.88
CA LYS A 95 -5.21 -30.63 16.72
C LYS A 95 -5.31 -30.14 18.17
N LYS A 96 -4.32 -29.38 18.66
CA LYS A 96 -4.30 -28.81 20.02
C LYS A 96 -5.21 -27.58 20.10
N ASP A 97 -5.06 -26.65 19.17
CA ASP A 97 -5.84 -25.40 19.11
C ASP A 97 -7.19 -25.57 18.38
N ARG A 98 -7.40 -26.72 17.71
CA ARG A 98 -8.58 -27.03 16.88
C ARG A 98 -8.89 -25.98 15.82
N ARG A 99 -7.87 -25.49 15.14
CA ARG A 99 -7.98 -24.46 14.09
C ARG A 99 -7.00 -24.72 12.96
N THR A 100 -7.30 -24.17 11.79
CA THR A 100 -6.32 -24.13 10.70
C THR A 100 -5.23 -23.12 11.04
N ALA A 101 -3.99 -23.56 10.94
CA ALA A 101 -2.80 -22.75 11.10
C ALA A 101 -2.15 -22.50 9.74
N TYR A 102 -1.53 -21.32 9.61
CA TYR A 102 -0.82 -20.89 8.41
C TYR A 102 0.59 -20.42 8.76
N ALA A 103 1.53 -20.71 7.88
CA ALA A 103 2.91 -20.25 7.95
C ALA A 103 3.50 -20.14 6.55
N THR A 104 4.76 -19.69 6.45
CA THR A 104 5.52 -19.71 5.21
C THR A 104 6.55 -20.83 5.26
N GLY A 105 6.74 -21.50 4.12
CA GLY A 105 7.82 -22.45 3.93
C GLY A 105 8.44 -22.31 2.54
N PHE A 106 9.64 -22.86 2.36
CA PHE A 106 10.30 -22.85 1.06
C PHE A 106 11.13 -24.10 0.82
N MET A 107 11.19 -24.53 -0.44
CA MET A 107 12.01 -25.67 -0.86
C MET A 107 13.48 -25.30 -0.79
N VAL A 108 14.28 -26.17 -0.16
CA VAL A 108 15.75 -26.01 -0.03
C VAL A 108 16.52 -27.12 -0.73
N SER A 109 15.84 -28.18 -1.14
CA SER A 109 16.33 -29.23 -2.02
C SER A 109 15.17 -29.71 -2.91
N PRO A 110 15.37 -30.67 -3.83
CA PRO A 110 14.26 -31.24 -4.60
C PRO A 110 13.13 -31.86 -3.76
N GLU A 111 13.39 -32.23 -2.51
CA GLU A 111 12.46 -32.99 -1.66
C GLU A 111 12.26 -32.40 -0.27
N LEU A 112 13.11 -31.46 0.19
CA LEU A 112 13.03 -30.88 1.52
C LEU A 112 12.53 -29.43 1.48
N MET A 113 11.54 -29.13 2.32
CA MET A 113 11.17 -27.77 2.65
C MET A 113 11.76 -27.34 4.01
N MET A 114 11.92 -26.04 4.18
CA MET A 114 12.35 -25.40 5.43
C MET A 114 11.27 -24.45 5.94
N THR A 115 11.07 -24.44 7.26
CA THR A 115 10.28 -23.46 8.01
C THR A 115 10.81 -23.37 9.45
N ASN A 116 10.11 -22.69 10.36
CA ASN A 116 10.54 -22.61 11.76
C ASN A 116 10.12 -23.81 12.61
N HIS A 117 10.90 -24.08 13.66
CA HIS A 117 10.50 -25.04 14.70
C HIS A 117 9.23 -24.61 15.41
N HIS A 118 9.00 -23.32 15.66
CA HIS A 118 7.76 -22.91 16.32
C HIS A 118 6.49 -23.06 15.45
N VAL A 119 6.63 -23.26 14.12
CA VAL A 119 5.52 -23.66 13.24
C VAL A 119 5.18 -25.13 13.49
N PHE A 120 6.19 -25.98 13.66
CA PHE A 120 6.04 -27.39 14.05
C PHE A 120 6.82 -27.69 15.33
N PRO A 121 6.29 -27.32 16.52
CA PRO A 121 6.98 -27.45 17.81
C PRO A 121 6.99 -28.91 18.26
N VAL A 122 7.72 -29.74 17.53
CA VAL A 122 7.79 -31.19 17.65
C VAL A 122 9.24 -31.67 17.57
N SER A 123 9.52 -32.81 18.19
CA SER A 123 10.85 -33.42 18.24
C SER A 123 10.94 -34.66 17.35
N ASP A 124 9.80 -35.29 17.04
CA ASP A 124 9.74 -36.51 16.24
C ASP A 124 8.44 -36.59 15.40
N VAL A 125 8.32 -37.65 14.60
CA VAL A 125 7.21 -37.90 13.69
C VAL A 125 5.90 -38.17 14.43
N ALA A 126 5.94 -38.80 15.60
CA ALA A 126 4.76 -39.11 16.39
C ALA A 126 4.15 -37.83 16.97
N GLU A 127 4.99 -36.92 17.48
CA GLU A 127 4.58 -35.58 17.91
C GLU A 127 4.05 -34.75 16.75
N PHE A 128 4.65 -34.85 15.55
CA PHE A 128 4.14 -34.21 14.34
C PHE A 128 2.72 -34.68 14.01
N ALA A 129 2.48 -35.98 13.96
CA ALA A 129 1.16 -36.55 13.67
C ALA A 129 0.09 -36.21 14.72
N ALA A 130 0.51 -36.05 15.98
CA ALA A 130 -0.34 -35.62 17.08
C ALA A 130 -0.67 -34.12 17.04
N LEU A 131 0.21 -33.30 16.46
CA LEU A 131 0.04 -31.85 16.33
C LEU A 131 -0.78 -31.48 15.09
N ALA A 132 -0.34 -31.93 13.91
CA ALA A 132 -0.76 -31.39 12.63
C ALA A 132 -1.49 -32.45 11.79
N ASP A 133 -2.73 -32.14 11.41
CA ASP A 133 -3.49 -32.89 10.41
C ASP A 133 -3.43 -32.20 9.04
N ASP A 134 -3.47 -33.00 7.97
CA ASP A 134 -3.49 -32.52 6.59
C ASP A 134 -2.42 -31.45 6.28
N ALA A 135 -1.24 -31.63 6.87
CA ALA A 135 -0.15 -30.68 6.72
C ALA A 135 0.36 -30.67 5.28
N ALA A 136 0.30 -29.50 4.64
CA ALA A 136 0.64 -29.32 3.25
C ALA A 136 1.32 -27.97 3.01
N ILE A 137 2.06 -27.87 1.89
CA ILE A 137 2.58 -26.63 1.34
C ILE A 137 1.87 -26.31 0.01
N GLU A 138 1.44 -25.07 -0.14
CA GLU A 138 0.66 -24.56 -1.25
C GLU A 138 1.50 -23.56 -2.06
N PHE A 139 1.99 -23.98 -3.22
CA PHE A 139 2.74 -23.13 -4.15
C PHE A 139 1.81 -22.41 -5.12
N GLY A 140 2.18 -21.20 -5.55
CA GLY A 140 1.38 -20.44 -6.51
C GLY A 140 0.05 -19.92 -5.96
N TYR A 141 -0.12 -19.88 -4.63
CA TYR A 141 -1.18 -19.14 -3.97
C TYR A 141 -0.88 -17.63 -4.03
N GLU A 142 -1.02 -17.04 -5.21
CA GLU A 142 -0.63 -15.66 -5.52
C GLU A 142 -1.51 -15.09 -6.64
N TYR A 143 -1.59 -13.76 -6.74
CA TYR A 143 -2.26 -13.11 -7.87
C TYR A 143 -1.37 -13.12 -9.11
N ASP A 144 -1.97 -13.44 -10.26
CA ASP A 144 -1.31 -13.29 -11.56
C ASP A 144 -1.26 -11.83 -12.02
N ALA A 145 -0.67 -11.58 -13.20
CA ALA A 145 -0.54 -10.24 -13.78
C ALA A 145 -1.88 -9.54 -14.08
N PHE A 146 -3.00 -10.27 -14.07
CA PHE A 146 -4.35 -9.75 -14.28
C PHE A 146 -5.13 -9.61 -12.96
N GLY A 147 -4.49 -9.88 -11.82
CA GLY A 147 -5.11 -9.82 -10.50
C GLY A 147 -6.03 -11.01 -10.23
N LYS A 148 -5.91 -12.12 -10.97
CA LYS A 148 -6.64 -13.36 -10.68
C LYS A 148 -5.81 -14.21 -9.73
N LEU A 149 -6.45 -14.69 -8.66
CA LEU A 149 -5.83 -15.62 -7.73
C LEU A 149 -5.58 -16.96 -8.45
N GLY A 150 -4.33 -17.41 -8.43
CA GLY A 150 -3.91 -18.69 -8.98
C GLY A 150 -4.47 -19.88 -8.21
N GLU A 151 -4.65 -21.01 -8.90
CA GLU A 151 -4.98 -22.28 -8.24
C GLU A 151 -3.70 -22.89 -7.66
N PRO A 152 -3.60 -23.04 -6.33
CA PRO A 152 -2.36 -23.48 -5.71
C PRO A 152 -2.01 -24.92 -6.08
N VAL A 153 -0.71 -25.18 -6.20
CA VAL A 153 -0.15 -26.53 -6.29
C VAL A 153 0.10 -27.02 -4.87
N VAL A 154 -0.73 -27.95 -4.40
CA VAL A 154 -0.72 -28.39 -3.00
C VAL A 154 0.03 -29.70 -2.88
N HIS A 155 1.14 -29.72 -2.13
CA HIS A 155 1.87 -30.93 -1.82
C HIS A 155 1.76 -31.26 -0.33
N ALA A 156 1.46 -32.52 -0.01
CA ALA A 156 1.46 -32.99 1.37
C ALA A 156 2.90 -33.04 1.93
N LEU A 157 3.04 -32.70 3.21
CA LEU A 157 4.29 -32.90 3.95
C LEU A 157 4.43 -34.38 4.32
N ASP A 158 5.66 -34.86 4.35
CA ASP A 158 6.01 -36.26 4.59
C ASP A 158 7.05 -36.39 5.70
N PRO A 159 6.65 -36.18 6.97
CA PRO A 159 7.57 -36.27 8.11
C PRO A 159 8.11 -37.69 8.31
N GLU A 160 7.41 -38.73 7.83
CA GLU A 160 7.88 -40.12 7.87
C GLU A 160 9.09 -40.32 6.96
N ALA A 161 9.08 -39.72 5.77
CA ALA A 161 10.22 -39.73 4.87
C ALA A 161 11.41 -38.94 5.45
N PHE A 162 11.16 -37.75 6.01
CA PHE A 162 12.17 -36.98 6.73
C PHE A 162 11.57 -35.87 7.59
N LEU A 163 12.00 -35.80 8.86
CA LEU A 163 11.74 -34.69 9.77
C LEU A 163 13.01 -34.40 10.57
N HIS A 164 13.42 -33.14 10.59
CA HIS A 164 14.47 -32.65 11.48
C HIS A 164 14.09 -31.29 12.05
N THR A 165 14.10 -31.16 13.37
CA THR A 165 13.81 -29.89 14.03
C THR A 165 14.96 -29.48 14.95
N SER A 166 15.13 -28.17 15.14
CA SER A 166 16.04 -27.60 16.12
C SER A 166 15.36 -26.45 16.83
N LYS A 167 15.05 -26.64 18.11
CA LYS A 167 14.52 -25.57 18.95
C LYS A 167 15.52 -24.42 19.07
N ALA A 168 16.81 -24.69 19.20
CA ALA A 168 17.83 -23.65 19.38
C ALA A 168 17.91 -22.71 18.16
N LEU A 169 17.91 -23.26 16.94
CA LEU A 169 17.97 -22.47 15.70
C LEU A 169 16.60 -22.15 15.12
N ASP A 170 15.53 -22.45 15.85
CA ASP A 170 14.15 -22.28 15.42
C ASP A 170 13.90 -22.80 13.99
N LEU A 171 14.36 -24.04 13.74
CA LEU A 171 14.42 -24.66 12.42
C LEU A 171 13.54 -25.92 12.37
N ALA A 172 12.81 -26.10 11.27
CA ALA A 172 12.21 -27.37 10.88
C ALA A 172 12.50 -27.64 9.40
N LEU A 173 13.06 -28.82 9.10
CA LEU A 173 13.10 -29.40 7.75
C LEU A 173 12.14 -30.58 7.70
N VAL A 174 11.32 -30.61 6.66
CA VAL A 174 10.33 -31.67 6.44
C VAL A 174 10.40 -32.09 4.97
N ALA A 175 10.34 -33.38 4.70
CA ALA A 175 10.17 -33.85 3.33
C ALA A 175 8.79 -33.48 2.78
N VAL A 176 8.70 -33.35 1.46
CA VAL A 176 7.48 -33.00 0.73
C VAL A 176 7.23 -34.05 -0.32
N ARG A 177 5.98 -34.50 -0.45
CA ARG A 177 5.65 -35.54 -1.43
C ARG A 177 5.93 -35.08 -2.86
N PRO A 178 6.48 -35.95 -3.73
CA PRO A 178 6.93 -35.58 -5.07
C PRO A 178 5.78 -35.19 -6.01
N ARG A 179 4.55 -35.61 -5.72
CA ARG A 179 3.34 -35.23 -6.47
C ARG A 179 2.40 -34.42 -5.61
N ASP A 180 1.68 -33.51 -6.26
CA ASP A 180 0.64 -32.71 -5.62
C ASP A 180 -0.57 -33.60 -5.22
N LEU A 181 -1.53 -33.05 -4.46
CA LEU A 181 -2.70 -33.77 -3.99
C LEU A 181 -3.60 -34.28 -5.14
N THR A 182 -3.53 -33.66 -6.33
CA THR A 182 -4.23 -34.13 -7.52
C THR A 182 -3.51 -35.26 -8.24
N GLY A 183 -2.22 -35.45 -7.96
CA GLY A 183 -1.34 -36.39 -8.63
C GLY A 183 -0.82 -35.92 -10.00
N LEU A 184 -1.21 -34.73 -10.46
CA LEU A 184 -0.95 -34.22 -11.80
C LEU A 184 0.35 -33.42 -11.90
N ARG A 185 0.74 -32.70 -10.84
CA ARG A 185 1.91 -31.80 -10.84
C ARG A 185 3.06 -32.36 -10.03
N GLN A 186 4.28 -32.10 -10.48
CA GLN A 186 5.51 -32.60 -9.88
C GLN A 186 6.16 -31.52 -9.02
N LEU A 187 6.73 -31.92 -7.88
CA LEU A 187 7.37 -30.99 -6.94
C LEU A 187 8.56 -30.26 -7.59
N HIS A 188 9.27 -30.93 -8.50
CA HIS A 188 10.41 -30.34 -9.20
C HIS A 188 10.06 -29.09 -10.02
N ASP A 189 8.79 -28.88 -10.36
CA ASP A 189 8.31 -27.72 -11.10
C ASP A 189 8.40 -26.44 -10.25
N GLN A 190 8.42 -26.57 -8.92
CA GLN A 190 8.52 -25.42 -8.02
C GLN A 190 9.97 -24.92 -7.87
N GLY A 191 10.95 -25.76 -8.21
CA GLY A 191 12.36 -25.48 -7.96
C GLY A 191 12.69 -25.47 -6.47
N TYR A 192 13.88 -24.98 -6.12
CA TYR A 192 14.32 -24.84 -4.74
C TYR A 192 15.39 -23.76 -4.60
N LEU A 193 15.50 -23.22 -3.39
CA LEU A 193 16.45 -22.18 -3.01
C LEU A 193 17.76 -22.77 -2.49
N ILE A 194 18.87 -22.08 -2.78
CA ILE A 194 20.20 -22.50 -2.35
C ILE A 194 20.54 -21.89 -1.00
N LEU A 195 20.92 -22.76 -0.07
CA LEU A 195 21.45 -22.39 1.23
C LEU A 195 22.97 -22.34 1.18
N ASN A 196 23.52 -21.21 0.71
CA ASN A 196 24.96 -21.01 0.72
C ASN A 196 25.45 -20.77 2.16
N GLY A 197 26.23 -21.68 2.74
CA GLY A 197 26.72 -21.56 4.12
C GLY A 197 27.80 -20.49 4.38
N ARG A 198 28.36 -19.85 3.34
CA ARG A 198 29.47 -18.89 3.48
C ARG A 198 29.04 -17.58 4.13
N LEU A 199 29.93 -16.99 4.92
CA LEU A 199 29.76 -15.65 5.50
C LEU A 199 30.01 -14.55 4.46
N GLY A 200 29.46 -13.36 4.71
CA GLY A 200 29.64 -12.15 3.89
C GLY A 200 28.51 -11.84 2.91
N LYS A 201 27.38 -12.57 2.99
CA LYS A 201 26.21 -12.37 2.10
C LYS A 201 25.32 -11.20 2.51
N ALA A 202 25.50 -10.68 3.72
CA ALA A 202 24.65 -9.69 4.36
C ALA A 202 25.50 -8.69 5.15
N GLY A 203 25.56 -7.45 4.66
CA GLY A 203 26.17 -6.29 5.32
C GLY A 203 25.18 -5.49 6.17
N THR A 204 25.67 -4.68 7.10
CA THR A 204 24.83 -3.69 7.77
C THR A 204 24.53 -2.54 6.79
N GLY A 205 23.25 -2.21 6.63
CA GLY A 205 22.76 -1.29 5.59
C GLY A 205 22.42 -1.96 4.26
N ASP A 206 22.70 -3.26 4.09
CA ASP A 206 22.14 -4.02 2.95
C ASP A 206 20.62 -4.14 3.06
N TYR A 207 19.96 -4.52 1.97
CA TYR A 207 18.52 -4.77 1.95
C TYR A 207 18.21 -6.29 2.08
N ALA A 208 17.20 -6.60 2.88
CA ALA A 208 16.70 -7.92 3.25
C ALA A 208 15.29 -8.14 2.69
N THR A 209 15.20 -8.49 1.41
CA THR A 209 13.92 -8.77 0.75
C THR A 209 13.29 -10.04 1.30
N ILE A 210 11.99 -10.00 1.61
CA ILE A 210 11.26 -11.15 2.14
C ILE A 210 10.12 -11.52 1.18
N VAL A 211 9.95 -12.82 0.93
CA VAL A 211 8.81 -13.39 0.19
C VAL A 211 8.03 -14.28 1.15
N GLN A 212 6.75 -13.99 1.37
CA GLN A 212 6.01 -14.56 2.51
C GLN A 212 4.50 -14.64 2.26
N HIS A 213 3.80 -15.31 3.17
CA HIS A 213 2.33 -15.38 3.26
C HIS A 213 1.85 -14.73 4.57
N PRO A 214 1.82 -13.39 4.64
CA PRO A 214 1.40 -12.68 5.85
C PRO A 214 -0.09 -12.90 6.09
N ASP A 215 -0.47 -13.10 7.33
CA ASP A 215 -1.74 -13.60 7.86
C ASP A 215 -2.25 -14.91 7.21
N GLY A 216 -1.35 -15.63 6.54
CA GLY A 216 -1.72 -16.76 5.70
C GLY A 216 -2.41 -16.35 4.39
N GLU A 217 -2.36 -15.10 3.98
CA GLU A 217 -2.95 -14.62 2.73
C GLU A 217 -2.11 -15.00 1.50
N GLU A 218 -2.46 -14.46 0.33
CA GLU A 218 -1.68 -14.66 -0.89
C GLU A 218 -0.21 -14.29 -0.72
N LYS A 219 0.64 -14.83 -1.59
CA LYS A 219 2.07 -14.53 -1.57
C LYS A 219 2.32 -13.04 -1.77
N GLN A 220 3.09 -12.46 -0.87
CA GLN A 220 3.47 -11.06 -0.87
C GLN A 220 4.99 -10.93 -0.74
N ILE A 221 5.50 -9.75 -1.08
CA ILE A 221 6.93 -9.44 -1.07
C ILE A 221 7.20 -8.10 -0.40
N ALA A 222 8.11 -8.09 0.58
CA ALA A 222 8.60 -6.88 1.23
C ALA A 222 9.88 -6.37 0.52
N LEU A 223 9.69 -5.49 -0.47
CA LEU A 223 10.78 -4.91 -1.28
C LEU A 223 11.30 -3.56 -0.77
N ARG A 224 10.55 -2.88 0.08
CA ARG A 224 10.87 -1.53 0.60
C ARG A 224 10.88 -1.58 2.12
N ASN A 225 11.56 -0.61 2.74
CA ASN A 225 11.72 -0.53 4.20
C ASN A 225 12.33 -1.81 4.81
N ASN A 226 13.27 -2.44 4.11
CA ASN A 226 13.76 -3.78 4.41
C ASN A 226 15.26 -3.83 4.77
N GLU A 227 15.78 -2.79 5.41
CA GLU A 227 17.22 -2.62 5.69
C GLU A 227 17.74 -3.53 6.82
N ILE A 228 18.93 -4.12 6.64
CA ILE A 228 19.67 -4.88 7.65
C ILE A 228 20.27 -3.91 8.67
N ILE A 229 19.77 -4.01 9.90
CA ILE A 229 20.19 -3.16 11.02
C ILE A 229 21.46 -3.69 11.66
N ASP A 230 21.58 -5.01 11.79
CA ASP A 230 22.66 -5.65 12.54
C ASP A 230 23.07 -6.99 11.93
N ASN A 231 24.36 -7.10 11.66
CA ASN A 231 25.01 -8.32 11.19
C ASN A 231 26.17 -8.78 12.09
N ASP A 232 26.29 -8.26 13.32
CA ASP A 232 27.39 -8.64 14.23
C ASP A 232 27.18 -10.01 14.88
N LEU A 233 25.93 -10.46 15.00
CA LEU A 233 25.58 -11.69 15.71
C LEU A 233 25.92 -12.93 14.86
N PRO A 234 26.49 -14.00 15.47
CA PRO A 234 26.98 -15.16 14.73
C PRO A 234 25.86 -15.93 14.02
N ASP A 235 24.72 -16.06 14.69
CA ASP A 235 23.64 -16.97 14.26
C ASP A 235 22.39 -16.26 13.75
N VAL A 236 22.28 -14.94 13.92
CA VAL A 236 21.06 -14.19 13.58
C VAL A 236 21.35 -12.89 12.81
N LEU A 237 20.37 -12.44 12.05
CA LEU A 237 20.32 -11.13 11.39
C LEU A 237 19.14 -10.34 11.94
N ILE A 238 19.36 -9.04 12.12
CA ILE A 238 18.31 -8.09 12.47
C ILE A 238 18.10 -7.14 11.30
N TYR A 239 16.85 -6.98 10.89
CA TYR A 239 16.50 -6.18 9.73
C TYR A 239 15.11 -5.57 9.91
N LYS A 240 14.81 -4.51 9.15
CA LYS A 240 13.44 -4.00 9.00
C LYS A 240 12.74 -4.80 7.93
N SER A 241 11.43 -4.95 8.02
CA SER A 241 10.56 -5.52 6.99
C SER A 241 9.12 -5.41 7.49
N ASP A 242 8.18 -5.27 6.58
CA ASP A 242 6.77 -5.46 6.91
C ASP A 242 6.50 -6.98 7.00
N THR A 243 5.99 -7.43 8.13
CA THR A 243 5.64 -8.85 8.39
C THR A 243 4.41 -8.91 9.28
N ALA A 244 3.57 -9.92 9.09
CA ALA A 244 2.44 -10.24 9.96
C ALA A 244 2.51 -11.70 10.41
N GLN A 245 1.53 -12.17 11.18
CA GLN A 245 1.42 -13.58 11.54
C GLN A 245 1.47 -14.46 10.26
N GLY A 246 1.97 -15.69 10.29
CA GLY A 246 2.10 -16.51 9.08
C GLY A 246 3.32 -16.20 8.20
N SER A 247 4.01 -15.08 8.44
CA SER A 247 5.33 -14.78 7.85
C SER A 247 6.45 -15.69 8.38
N SER A 248 6.23 -16.32 9.54
CA SER A 248 7.15 -17.30 10.13
C SER A 248 7.57 -18.35 9.12
N GLY A 249 8.88 -18.52 8.97
CA GLY A 249 9.49 -19.49 8.08
C GLY A 249 9.79 -18.96 6.69
N ALA A 250 9.54 -17.67 6.42
CA ALA A 250 9.85 -17.05 5.15
C ALA A 250 11.36 -16.96 4.88
N PRO A 251 11.81 -17.16 3.62
CA PRO A 251 13.18 -16.89 3.23
C PRO A 251 13.42 -15.38 3.15
N VAL A 252 14.55 -14.96 3.72
CA VAL A 252 15.09 -13.60 3.63
C VAL A 252 16.20 -13.59 2.59
N PHE A 253 16.15 -12.67 1.64
CA PHE A 253 17.06 -12.55 0.51
C PHE A 253 17.89 -11.27 0.55
N ASN A 254 19.11 -11.32 0.02
CA ASN A 254 19.84 -10.12 -0.39
C ASN A 254 19.49 -9.70 -1.83
N ASN A 255 20.10 -8.62 -2.33
CA ASN A 255 19.83 -8.09 -3.68
C ASN A 255 20.22 -9.04 -4.84
N GLU A 256 21.08 -10.03 -4.60
CA GLU A 256 21.42 -11.08 -5.56
C GLU A 256 20.45 -12.26 -5.52
N TRP A 257 19.40 -12.18 -4.70
CA TRP A 257 18.45 -13.25 -4.44
C TRP A 257 19.07 -14.49 -3.81
N GLN A 258 20.13 -14.33 -3.02
CA GLN A 258 20.67 -15.39 -2.17
C GLN A 258 19.90 -15.41 -0.85
N VAL A 259 19.58 -16.59 -0.33
CA VAL A 259 18.97 -16.71 1.00
C VAL A 259 20.02 -16.37 2.06
N ILE A 260 19.74 -15.35 2.86
CA ILE A 260 20.62 -14.87 3.94
C ILE A 260 20.12 -15.30 5.32
N ALA A 261 18.80 -15.44 5.51
CA ALA A 261 18.22 -15.92 6.76
C ALA A 261 16.86 -16.62 6.56
N LEU A 262 16.46 -17.38 7.58
CA LEU A 262 15.11 -17.87 7.83
C LEU A 262 14.42 -16.89 8.78
N HIS A 263 13.36 -16.21 8.33
CA HIS A 263 12.59 -15.31 9.19
C HIS A 263 11.98 -16.08 10.36
N SER A 264 12.07 -15.54 11.58
CA SER A 264 11.66 -16.22 12.82
C SER A 264 10.65 -15.40 13.60
N SER A 265 10.95 -14.13 13.90
CA SER A 265 10.05 -13.29 14.70
C SER A 265 10.29 -11.80 14.49
N GLY A 266 9.32 -10.98 14.89
CA GLY A 266 9.55 -9.58 15.21
C GLY A 266 10.29 -9.42 16.56
N VAL A 267 10.87 -8.24 16.78
CA VAL A 267 11.46 -7.79 18.05
C VAL A 267 10.55 -6.69 18.59
N ALA A 268 9.91 -6.94 19.72
CA ALA A 268 8.95 -6.03 20.33
C ALA A 268 9.66 -4.94 21.17
N LYS A 269 8.97 -3.81 21.38
CA LYS A 269 9.39 -2.76 22.32
C LYS A 269 9.11 -3.21 23.75
N THR A 270 10.14 -3.19 24.59
CA THR A 270 10.05 -3.48 26.03
C THR A 270 10.62 -2.36 26.89
N ASP A 271 10.20 -2.32 28.15
CA ASP A 271 10.80 -1.48 29.20
C ASP A 271 12.10 -2.09 29.75
N ALA A 272 12.74 -1.40 30.70
CA ALA A 272 13.97 -1.88 31.34
C ALA A 272 13.78 -3.15 32.20
N ALA A 273 12.53 -3.50 32.54
CA ALA A 273 12.18 -4.71 33.29
C ALA A 273 11.74 -5.87 32.36
N GLY A 274 11.71 -5.66 31.04
CA GLY A 274 11.32 -6.65 30.03
C GLY A 274 9.82 -6.74 29.78
N HIS A 275 9.01 -5.77 30.25
CA HIS A 275 7.57 -5.76 29.95
C HIS A 275 7.30 -5.15 28.57
N TYR A 276 6.40 -5.79 27.80
CA TYR A 276 6.00 -5.31 26.49
C TYR A 276 5.25 -3.98 26.58
N LEU A 277 5.61 -3.03 25.74
CA LEU A 277 5.03 -1.70 25.72
C LEU A 277 4.17 -1.49 24.48
N ASP A 278 3.04 -0.80 24.67
CA ASP A 278 2.23 -0.31 23.57
C ASP A 278 2.74 1.02 23.00
N LYS A 279 2.03 1.54 22.00
CA LYS A 279 2.38 2.82 21.34
C LYS A 279 2.37 4.04 22.26
N HIS A 280 1.77 3.94 23.45
CA HIS A 280 1.73 4.99 24.47
C HIS A 280 2.69 4.71 25.63
N ASP A 281 3.64 3.80 25.46
CA ASP A 281 4.59 3.37 26.48
C ASP A 281 3.91 2.76 27.73
N GLN A 282 2.71 2.20 27.56
CA GLN A 282 2.02 1.47 28.62
C GLN A 282 2.31 -0.02 28.53
N VAL A 283 2.44 -0.68 29.69
CA VAL A 283 2.66 -2.12 29.77
C VAL A 283 1.44 -2.87 29.21
N ILE A 284 1.71 -3.83 28.32
CA ILE A 284 0.71 -4.77 27.80
C ILE A 284 0.63 -5.93 28.79
N GLU A 285 -0.54 -6.13 29.39
CA GLU A 285 -0.74 -7.21 30.34
C GLU A 285 -0.64 -8.58 29.66
N VAL A 286 0.03 -9.51 30.35
CA VAL A 286 0.14 -10.92 29.94
C VAL A 286 -1.04 -11.70 30.50
N GLU A 287 -1.93 -12.17 29.64
CA GLU A 287 -3.06 -13.02 30.00
C GLU A 287 -2.80 -14.46 29.55
N ASN A 288 -2.69 -15.39 30.50
CA ASN A 288 -2.42 -16.82 30.24
C ASN A 288 -1.16 -17.07 29.40
N GLY A 289 -0.09 -16.33 29.69
CA GLY A 289 1.17 -16.43 28.93
C GLY A 289 1.08 -15.87 27.51
N ARG A 290 0.07 -15.05 27.21
CA ARG A 290 -0.09 -14.40 25.90
C ARG A 290 -0.34 -12.90 26.03
N ILE A 291 0.08 -12.12 25.03
CA ILE A 291 -0.18 -10.67 24.95
C ILE A 291 -1.01 -10.33 23.72
N ASP A 292 -1.72 -9.19 23.76
CA ASP A 292 -2.42 -8.68 22.58
C ASP A 292 -1.44 -8.08 21.58
N GLU A 293 -1.21 -8.82 20.49
CA GLU A 293 -0.33 -8.44 19.39
C GLU A 293 -0.67 -7.09 18.77
N SER A 294 -1.95 -6.71 18.75
CA SER A 294 -2.38 -5.44 18.13
C SER A 294 -1.86 -4.21 18.86
N ARG A 295 -1.44 -4.39 20.11
CA ARG A 295 -0.83 -3.34 20.93
C ARG A 295 0.70 -3.34 20.85
N VAL A 296 1.32 -4.43 20.38
CA VAL A 296 2.77 -4.57 20.37
C VAL A 296 3.41 -3.64 19.36
N VAL A 297 4.38 -2.85 19.81
CA VAL A 297 5.21 -2.02 18.92
C VAL A 297 6.40 -2.84 18.46
N TRP A 298 6.45 -3.21 17.19
CA TRP A 298 7.59 -3.92 16.59
C TRP A 298 8.69 -2.95 16.19
N LEU A 299 9.91 -3.21 16.63
CA LEU A 299 11.09 -2.37 16.37
C LEU A 299 11.91 -2.85 15.17
N SER A 300 11.96 -4.17 14.97
CA SER A 300 12.71 -4.84 13.90
C SER A 300 12.25 -6.29 13.75
N ASN A 301 12.79 -6.99 12.76
CA ASN A 301 12.64 -8.42 12.55
C ASN A 301 13.95 -9.15 12.84
N ARG A 302 13.82 -10.44 13.15
CA ARG A 302 14.92 -11.36 13.42
C ARG A 302 14.81 -12.55 12.49
N GLY A 303 15.93 -12.94 11.90
CA GLY A 303 16.05 -14.17 11.12
C GLY A 303 17.31 -14.95 11.50
N VAL A 304 17.20 -16.28 11.47
CA VAL A 304 18.34 -17.17 11.73
C VAL A 304 19.17 -17.31 10.46
N ARG A 305 20.47 -17.07 10.57
CA ARG A 305 21.40 -17.02 9.43
C ARG A 305 21.52 -18.35 8.74
N VAL A 306 21.51 -18.34 7.42
CA VAL A 306 21.77 -19.54 6.62
C VAL A 306 23.14 -20.15 6.93
N SER A 307 24.15 -19.35 7.28
CA SER A 307 25.46 -19.87 7.71
C SER A 307 25.39 -20.72 8.98
N ALA A 308 24.57 -20.32 9.95
CA ALA A 308 24.36 -21.08 11.19
C ALA A 308 23.53 -22.34 10.95
N LEU A 309 22.47 -22.23 10.14
CA LEU A 309 21.65 -23.38 9.72
C LEU A 309 22.51 -24.42 9.00
N MET A 310 23.31 -24.00 8.02
CA MET A 310 24.17 -24.89 7.24
C MET A 310 25.27 -25.51 8.10
N LYS A 311 25.86 -24.74 9.02
CA LYS A 311 26.82 -25.27 9.99
C LYS A 311 26.19 -26.38 10.83
N HIS A 312 24.97 -26.18 11.34
CA HIS A 312 24.24 -27.19 12.13
C HIS A 312 23.85 -28.43 11.33
N LEU A 313 23.38 -28.26 10.09
CA LEU A 313 22.94 -29.39 9.26
C LEU A 313 24.10 -30.26 8.77
N LEU A 314 25.26 -29.65 8.53
CA LEU A 314 26.45 -30.34 8.02
C LEU A 314 27.47 -30.71 9.09
N ALA A 315 27.23 -30.35 10.35
CA ALA A 315 28.12 -30.70 11.45
C ALA A 315 28.20 -32.24 11.61
N PRO A 316 29.39 -32.84 11.78
CA PRO A 316 29.52 -34.28 11.99
C PRO A 316 28.70 -34.81 13.18
N GLU A 317 28.54 -34.00 14.21
CA GLU A 317 27.73 -34.28 15.41
C GLU A 317 26.21 -34.20 15.17
N SER A 318 25.78 -33.67 14.02
CA SER A 318 24.37 -33.60 13.65
C SER A 318 23.87 -34.97 13.21
N ALA A 319 22.81 -35.45 13.84
CA ALA A 319 22.20 -36.77 13.54
C ALA A 319 21.76 -36.90 12.07
N VAL A 320 21.61 -35.79 11.34
CA VAL A 320 21.11 -35.75 9.96
C VAL A 320 22.17 -35.51 8.91
N ALA A 321 23.42 -35.21 9.28
CA ALA A 321 24.47 -34.83 8.31
C ALA A 321 24.74 -35.92 7.27
N LEU A 322 24.62 -37.20 7.65
CA LEU A 322 24.82 -38.35 6.75
C LEU A 322 23.56 -38.76 5.99
N HIS A 323 22.40 -38.15 6.26
CA HIS A 323 21.16 -38.51 5.60
C HIS A 323 21.22 -38.14 4.09
N PRO A 324 20.79 -39.03 3.16
CA PRO A 324 20.87 -38.75 1.72
C PRO A 324 20.22 -37.43 1.30
N LEU A 325 19.07 -37.08 1.89
CA LEU A 325 18.37 -35.83 1.58
C LEU A 325 19.11 -34.57 2.06
N VAL A 326 19.99 -34.69 3.06
CA VAL A 326 20.82 -33.59 3.59
C VAL A 326 22.15 -33.50 2.86
N GLN A 327 22.72 -34.65 2.45
CA GLN A 327 23.96 -34.71 1.69
C GLN A 327 23.90 -33.94 0.35
N VAL A 328 22.70 -33.70 -0.19
CA VAL A 328 22.48 -32.83 -1.35
C VAL A 328 23.10 -31.44 -1.15
N PHE A 329 23.10 -30.89 0.07
CA PHE A 329 23.66 -29.58 0.35
C PHE A 329 25.19 -29.50 0.21
N SER A 330 25.87 -30.63 0.32
CA SER A 330 27.32 -30.75 0.12
C SER A 330 27.70 -31.03 -1.34
N SER A 331 26.72 -31.23 -2.22
CA SER A 331 26.97 -31.51 -3.64
C SER A 331 27.60 -30.30 -4.33
N PRO A 332 28.62 -30.49 -5.20
CA PRO A 332 29.13 -29.41 -6.05
C PRO A 332 28.07 -28.77 -6.96
N ALA A 333 27.00 -29.51 -7.28
CA ALA A 333 25.87 -28.98 -8.05
C ALA A 333 24.96 -28.06 -7.20
N TYR A 334 25.09 -28.07 -5.87
CA TYR A 334 24.34 -27.23 -4.95
C TYR A 334 24.96 -25.83 -4.81
N THR A 335 24.85 -25.04 -5.89
CA THR A 335 25.50 -23.73 -6.00
C THR A 335 24.55 -22.63 -6.47
N ASP A 336 24.80 -21.39 -6.03
CA ASP A 336 24.10 -20.15 -6.43
C ASP A 336 24.26 -19.82 -7.92
N SER A 337 25.30 -20.37 -8.57
CA SER A 337 25.59 -20.17 -10.00
C SER A 337 24.70 -20.98 -10.94
N ARG A 338 23.68 -21.68 -10.42
CA ARG A 338 22.78 -22.46 -11.26
C ARG A 338 21.94 -21.59 -12.18
N PRO A 339 21.80 -21.94 -13.47
CA PRO A 339 20.94 -21.20 -14.38
C PRO A 339 19.48 -21.37 -13.94
N PHE A 340 18.85 -20.29 -13.49
CA PHE A 340 17.40 -20.24 -13.24
C PHE A 340 16.57 -20.26 -14.55
N THR A 341 17.24 -20.04 -15.68
CA THR A 341 16.65 -19.93 -17.03
C THR A 341 16.10 -21.24 -17.60
N THR A 342 16.24 -22.36 -16.91
CA THR A 342 15.68 -23.66 -17.33
C THR A 342 14.36 -24.02 -16.67
N LEU A 343 13.85 -23.20 -15.73
CA LEU A 343 12.50 -23.42 -15.23
C LEU A 343 11.53 -23.17 -16.39
N PRO A 344 10.76 -24.19 -16.85
CA PRO A 344 9.71 -23.94 -17.82
C PRO A 344 8.83 -22.84 -17.22
N ARG A 345 8.67 -21.76 -17.98
CA ARG A 345 7.58 -20.82 -17.74
C ARG A 345 6.33 -21.72 -17.66
N PRO A 346 5.47 -21.61 -16.63
CA PRO A 346 4.12 -22.14 -16.78
C PRO A 346 3.68 -21.64 -18.14
N ALA A 347 3.22 -22.54 -19.02
CA ALA A 347 2.73 -22.12 -20.30
C ALA A 347 1.75 -21.00 -20.00
N ILE A 348 2.11 -19.76 -20.38
CA ILE A 348 1.09 -18.79 -20.72
C ILE A 348 0.26 -19.64 -21.69
N LEU A 349 -1.01 -19.86 -21.38
CA LEU A 349 -1.95 -20.32 -22.39
C LEU A 349 -1.89 -19.23 -23.45
N GLU A 350 -0.89 -19.32 -24.32
CA GLU A 350 -0.88 -18.63 -25.58
C GLU A 350 -2.18 -19.09 -26.19
N THR A 351 -3.10 -18.15 -26.35
CA THR A 351 -4.17 -18.22 -27.32
C THR A 351 -3.52 -18.31 -28.70
N SER A 352 -2.82 -19.41 -28.94
CA SER A 352 -2.15 -19.79 -30.17
C SER A 352 -3.27 -20.24 -31.10
N GLY A 353 -3.87 -19.24 -31.76
CA GLY A 353 -5.01 -19.45 -32.63
C GLY A 353 -5.32 -18.31 -33.59
N PHE A 354 -4.45 -17.31 -33.77
CA PHE A 354 -4.50 -16.43 -34.95
C PHE A 354 -3.45 -16.86 -35.98
N LYS A 355 -3.69 -18.01 -36.60
CA LYS A 355 -3.24 -18.26 -37.97
C LYS A 355 -4.47 -18.63 -38.79
N GLY A 356 -4.84 -17.72 -39.68
CA GLY A 356 -5.93 -17.94 -40.62
C GLY A 356 -5.68 -19.18 -41.46
N VAL A 357 -6.58 -20.15 -41.33
CA VAL A 357 -6.86 -21.14 -42.36
C VAL A 357 -8.38 -21.18 -42.49
N PRO A 358 -8.96 -20.88 -43.66
CA PRO A 358 -10.40 -21.01 -43.86
C PRO A 358 -10.72 -22.50 -43.97
N VAL A 359 -11.41 -23.06 -42.98
CA VAL A 359 -11.96 -24.41 -43.07
C VAL A 359 -13.46 -24.32 -42.85
N ALA A 360 -14.20 -24.75 -43.88
CA ALA A 360 -15.64 -24.73 -43.96
C ALA A 360 -16.28 -25.46 -42.77
N ALA A 361 -17.31 -24.83 -42.20
CA ALA A 361 -18.13 -25.42 -41.15
C ALA A 361 -18.81 -26.70 -41.66
N GLN A 362 -18.59 -27.82 -40.98
CA GLN A 362 -19.57 -28.90 -40.91
C GLN A 362 -20.01 -29.08 -39.45
N PRO A 363 -21.31 -29.10 -39.17
CA PRO A 363 -21.82 -29.30 -37.82
C PRO A 363 -21.71 -30.78 -37.44
N VAL A 364 -20.93 -31.07 -36.39
CA VAL A 364 -20.97 -32.37 -35.72
C VAL A 364 -21.94 -32.25 -34.54
N SER A 365 -23.02 -33.04 -34.58
CA SER A 365 -23.97 -33.19 -33.47
C SER A 365 -23.33 -33.98 -32.33
N LEU A 366 -23.32 -33.40 -31.13
CA LEU A 366 -23.08 -34.12 -29.87
C LEU A 366 -24.45 -34.47 -29.24
N PRO A 367 -24.57 -35.64 -28.58
CA PRO A 367 -25.80 -36.03 -27.90
C PRO A 367 -26.03 -35.19 -26.64
N PRO A 368 -27.29 -34.92 -26.24
CA PRO A 368 -27.57 -34.09 -25.08
C PRO A 368 -27.24 -34.85 -23.78
N LEU A 369 -26.43 -34.24 -22.91
CA LEU A 369 -26.34 -34.65 -21.51
C LEU A 369 -27.66 -34.30 -20.82
N ALA A 370 -28.28 -35.30 -20.18
CA ALA A 370 -29.52 -35.13 -19.43
C ALA A 370 -29.31 -34.18 -18.25
N ALA A 371 -30.10 -33.10 -18.20
CA ALA A 371 -30.19 -32.22 -17.04
C ALA A 371 -31.04 -32.88 -15.95
N SER A 372 -30.49 -33.04 -14.74
CA SER A 372 -31.26 -33.40 -13.56
C SER A 372 -32.10 -32.20 -13.12
N VAL A 373 -33.42 -32.29 -13.24
CA VAL A 373 -34.37 -31.27 -12.79
C VAL A 373 -34.71 -31.52 -11.31
N ILE A 374 -34.50 -30.53 -10.45
CA ILE A 374 -35.07 -30.52 -9.10
C ILE A 374 -36.41 -29.80 -9.18
N GLU A 375 -37.51 -30.52 -8.95
CA GLU A 375 -38.87 -29.97 -8.93
C GLU A 375 -39.23 -29.56 -7.50
N ILE A 376 -39.35 -28.25 -7.23
CA ILE A 376 -39.88 -27.73 -5.96
C ILE A 376 -41.33 -27.31 -6.19
N ARG A 377 -42.29 -28.02 -5.58
CA ARG A 377 -43.70 -27.60 -5.54
C ARG A 377 -44.02 -26.93 -4.21
N VAL A 378 -44.37 -25.65 -4.26
CA VAL A 378 -44.98 -24.94 -3.13
C VAL A 378 -46.44 -24.63 -3.50
N SER A 379 -47.37 -25.26 -2.78
CA SER A 379 -48.80 -25.00 -2.94
C SER A 379 -49.26 -23.99 -1.89
N ILE A 380 -49.63 -22.79 -2.33
CA ILE A 380 -50.37 -21.83 -1.50
C ILE A 380 -51.82 -21.84 -2.00
N GLY A 381 -52.77 -22.02 -1.08
CA GLY A 381 -54.19 -22.21 -1.40
C GLY A 381 -54.80 -21.07 -2.20
N ASN A 382 -55.79 -21.45 -3.04
CA ASN A 382 -56.69 -20.66 -3.89
C ASN A 382 -56.21 -20.34 -5.33
N GLY A 383 -55.91 -21.40 -6.10
CA GLY A 383 -56.73 -21.73 -7.27
C GLY A 383 -56.73 -20.81 -8.50
N GLN A 384 -55.66 -20.07 -8.82
CA GLN A 384 -55.49 -19.46 -10.16
C GLN A 384 -54.03 -19.58 -10.65
N PRO A 385 -53.78 -19.97 -11.91
CA PRO A 385 -52.43 -20.10 -12.46
C PRO A 385 -51.87 -18.74 -12.87
N VAL A 386 -50.69 -18.37 -12.36
CA VAL A 386 -49.88 -17.24 -12.84
C VAL A 386 -48.77 -17.80 -13.73
N VAL A 387 -48.56 -17.13 -14.87
CA VAL A 387 -47.57 -17.42 -15.91
C VAL A 387 -46.19 -17.72 -15.32
N GLN A 388 -45.62 -18.87 -15.69
CA GLN A 388 -44.32 -19.32 -15.24
C GLN A 388 -43.25 -18.89 -16.25
N SER A 389 -42.47 -17.87 -15.93
CA SER A 389 -41.24 -17.54 -16.63
C SER A 389 -40.17 -18.55 -16.24
N THR A 390 -39.61 -19.27 -17.21
CA THR A 390 -38.47 -20.17 -17.02
C THR A 390 -37.19 -19.35 -16.89
N VAL A 391 -36.55 -19.40 -15.71
CA VAL A 391 -35.17 -18.91 -15.53
C VAL A 391 -34.24 -20.12 -15.60
N SER A 392 -33.47 -20.22 -16.68
CA SER A 392 -32.34 -21.13 -16.76
C SER A 392 -31.13 -20.47 -16.11
N GLU A 393 -30.83 -20.82 -14.86
CA GLU A 393 -29.56 -20.43 -14.23
C GLU A 393 -28.45 -21.37 -14.69
N THR A 394 -27.60 -20.83 -15.57
CA THR A 394 -26.23 -21.31 -15.74
C THR A 394 -25.39 -20.60 -14.69
N PRO A 395 -24.47 -21.27 -13.95
CA PRO A 395 -23.59 -20.58 -13.02
C PRO A 395 -22.59 -19.73 -13.80
N LEU A 396 -22.94 -18.46 -14.02
CA LEU A 396 -22.13 -17.46 -14.71
C LEU A 396 -21.36 -16.61 -13.70
N GLN A 397 -20.03 -16.56 -13.87
CA GLN A 397 -19.18 -15.37 -13.80
C GLN A 397 -19.82 -14.10 -13.18
N THR A 398 -19.93 -14.03 -11.86
CA THR A 398 -20.51 -12.84 -11.20
C THR A 398 -19.54 -11.65 -11.18
N VAL A 399 -18.22 -11.91 -11.17
CA VAL A 399 -17.20 -10.84 -11.07
C VAL A 399 -16.99 -10.10 -12.40
N ALA A 400 -17.03 -10.80 -13.53
CA ALA A 400 -16.92 -10.17 -14.85
C ALA A 400 -18.18 -9.35 -15.21
N LEU A 401 -19.38 -9.81 -14.79
CA LEU A 401 -20.62 -9.09 -15.01
C LEU A 401 -20.68 -7.77 -14.24
N GLY A 402 -20.14 -7.71 -13.01
CA GLY A 402 -20.11 -6.50 -12.19
C GLY A 402 -19.30 -5.36 -12.82
N THR A 403 -18.04 -5.64 -13.22
CA THR A 403 -17.18 -4.64 -13.87
C THR A 403 -17.67 -4.26 -15.28
N LEU A 404 -18.25 -5.21 -16.02
CA LEU A 404 -18.90 -4.90 -17.31
C LEU A 404 -20.16 -4.05 -17.12
N ASN A 405 -20.90 -4.21 -16.02
CA ASN A 405 -22.08 -3.40 -15.71
C ASN A 405 -21.72 -1.99 -15.21
N GLU A 406 -20.69 -1.85 -14.36
CA GLU A 406 -20.19 -0.54 -13.90
C GLU A 406 -19.66 0.28 -15.07
N ARG A 407 -18.80 -0.31 -15.91
CA ARG A 407 -18.26 0.40 -17.10
C ARG A 407 -19.37 0.79 -18.09
N LYS A 408 -20.39 -0.06 -18.25
CA LYS A 408 -21.58 0.30 -19.04
C LYS A 408 -22.33 1.49 -18.45
N LEU A 409 -22.44 1.60 -17.12
CA LEU A 409 -23.05 2.76 -16.47
C LEU A 409 -22.19 4.02 -16.62
N GLU A 410 -20.87 3.91 -16.49
CA GLU A 410 -19.91 5.01 -16.73
C GLU A 410 -19.98 5.51 -18.19
N ASP A 411 -19.99 4.59 -19.16
CA ASP A 411 -20.07 4.91 -20.59
C ASP A 411 -21.47 5.43 -21.00
N ALA A 412 -22.54 5.03 -20.29
CA ALA A 412 -23.91 5.47 -20.56
C ALA A 412 -24.31 6.77 -19.84
N GLN A 413 -23.47 7.27 -18.93
CA GLN A 413 -23.76 8.51 -18.20
C GLN A 413 -23.82 9.70 -19.17
N ASP A 414 -24.98 10.33 -19.26
CA ASP A 414 -25.17 11.51 -20.09
C ASP A 414 -24.77 12.78 -19.30
N TYR A 415 -23.93 13.60 -19.92
CA TYR A 415 -23.49 14.90 -19.41
C TYR A 415 -23.93 16.07 -20.30
N SER A 416 -24.74 15.82 -21.33
CA SER A 416 -25.15 16.83 -22.33
C SER A 416 -25.91 18.01 -21.73
N THR A 417 -26.60 17.79 -20.61
CA THR A 417 -27.37 18.80 -19.87
C THR A 417 -26.53 19.51 -18.80
N CYS A 418 -25.28 19.10 -18.59
CA CYS A 418 -24.41 19.69 -17.59
C CYS A 418 -23.79 21.01 -18.08
N THR A 419 -24.28 22.12 -17.54
CA THR A 419 -23.82 23.47 -17.88
C THR A 419 -22.50 23.86 -17.22
N GLY A 420 -22.13 23.18 -16.13
CA GLY A 420 -20.95 23.45 -15.35
C GLY A 420 -21.17 24.49 -14.24
N PHE A 421 -20.05 24.97 -13.71
CA PHE A 421 -19.98 26.13 -12.82
C PHE A 421 -20.39 27.37 -13.61
N GLU A 422 -21.41 28.07 -13.12
CA GLU A 422 -21.96 29.28 -13.70
C GLU A 422 -21.16 30.50 -13.24
N GLU A 423 -20.42 31.11 -14.18
CA GLU A 423 -19.51 32.21 -13.85
C GLU A 423 -20.25 33.48 -13.39
N GLU A 424 -21.50 33.70 -13.80
CA GLU A 424 -22.28 34.88 -13.41
C GLU A 424 -23.28 34.60 -12.28
N PHE A 425 -23.15 33.45 -11.61
CA PHE A 425 -24.09 32.98 -10.58
C PHE A 425 -24.33 34.01 -9.47
N MET A 426 -23.28 34.72 -9.05
CA MET A 426 -23.34 35.73 -8.00
C MET A 426 -23.86 37.10 -8.49
N GLY A 427 -24.22 37.24 -9.77
CA GLY A 427 -24.60 38.51 -10.40
C GLY A 427 -23.40 39.41 -10.75
N ILE A 428 -22.19 38.86 -10.61
CA ILE A 428 -20.92 39.37 -11.11
C ILE A 428 -20.17 38.19 -11.72
N ARG A 429 -19.28 38.43 -12.68
CA ARG A 429 -18.51 37.38 -13.33
C ARG A 429 -17.36 36.91 -12.43
N ILE A 430 -17.43 35.67 -11.98
CA ILE A 430 -16.40 34.91 -11.27
C ILE A 430 -16.07 33.69 -12.14
N PRO A 431 -14.99 33.72 -12.94
CA PRO A 431 -14.65 32.61 -13.82
C PRO A 431 -14.05 31.42 -13.04
N MET A 432 -13.97 30.27 -13.72
CA MET A 432 -13.10 29.17 -13.28
C MET A 432 -11.65 29.67 -13.11
N PRO A 433 -10.90 29.19 -12.10
CA PRO A 433 -9.51 29.56 -11.95
C PRO A 433 -8.68 29.03 -13.13
N LEU A 434 -7.72 29.84 -13.57
CA LEU A 434 -6.89 29.56 -14.75
C LEU A 434 -5.62 28.81 -14.35
N PRO A 435 -5.38 27.58 -14.86
CA PRO A 435 -4.14 26.87 -14.62
C PRO A 435 -2.94 27.60 -15.23
N SER A 436 -1.84 27.68 -14.47
CA SER A 436 -0.55 28.15 -14.97
C SER A 436 -0.04 27.29 -16.13
N ALA A 437 0.93 27.80 -16.90
CA ALA A 437 1.54 27.03 -17.98
C ALA A 437 2.21 25.73 -17.51
N ARG A 438 2.74 25.69 -16.27
CA ARG A 438 3.29 24.47 -15.64
C ARG A 438 2.17 23.47 -15.35
N LEU A 439 1.13 23.90 -14.64
CA LEU A 439 0.01 23.03 -14.27
C LEU A 439 -0.74 22.51 -15.49
N ARG A 440 -0.93 23.35 -16.52
CA ARG A 440 -1.63 22.98 -17.76
C ARG A 440 -1.02 21.76 -18.47
N LYS A 441 0.30 21.57 -18.39
CA LYS A 441 1.00 20.40 -18.98
C LYS A 441 0.68 19.08 -18.26
N GLN A 442 0.13 19.17 -17.06
CA GLN A 442 -0.15 18.04 -16.18
C GLN A 442 -1.64 17.67 -16.14
N LEU A 443 -2.49 18.40 -16.87
CA LEU A 443 -3.93 18.20 -16.88
C LEU A 443 -4.36 17.08 -17.83
N ALA A 444 -5.45 16.41 -17.49
CA ALA A 444 -6.17 15.54 -18.42
C ALA A 444 -7.05 16.40 -19.35
N PHE A 445 -7.03 16.09 -20.64
CA PHE A 445 -7.84 16.75 -21.65
C PHE A 445 -9.05 15.90 -22.03
N LEU A 446 -10.13 16.55 -22.47
CA LEU A 446 -11.32 15.85 -22.96
C LEU A 446 -10.99 15.09 -24.24
N LYS A 447 -11.48 13.84 -24.35
CA LYS A 447 -11.28 12.98 -25.53
C LYS A 447 -11.84 13.62 -26.80
N ASP A 448 -13.05 14.17 -26.72
CA ASP A 448 -13.78 14.73 -27.88
C ASP A 448 -13.50 16.22 -28.13
N ALA A 449 -12.72 16.86 -27.25
CA ALA A 449 -12.30 18.26 -27.42
C ALA A 449 -10.84 18.45 -26.98
N PRO A 450 -9.86 17.98 -27.79
CA PRO A 450 -8.44 18.09 -27.50
C PRO A 450 -8.05 19.57 -27.38
N GLY A 451 -7.82 20.03 -26.16
CA GLY A 451 -7.55 21.45 -25.84
C GLY A 451 -8.44 22.01 -24.74
N SER A 452 -9.56 21.37 -24.45
CA SER A 452 -10.39 21.61 -23.26
C SER A 452 -10.04 20.62 -22.15
N PHE A 453 -10.05 21.08 -20.90
CA PHE A 453 -9.71 20.30 -19.70
C PHE A 453 -10.73 20.50 -18.57
N THR A 454 -11.82 21.23 -18.83
CA THR A 454 -12.87 21.51 -17.83
C THR A 454 -14.01 20.52 -18.01
N LEU A 455 -14.24 19.69 -17.00
CA LEU A 455 -15.39 18.80 -16.89
C LEU A 455 -16.57 19.57 -16.29
N LYS A 456 -17.67 19.63 -17.03
CA LYS A 456 -18.89 20.31 -16.60
C LYS A 456 -19.87 19.30 -16.01
N TYR A 457 -20.41 19.62 -14.83
CA TYR A 457 -21.49 18.90 -14.15
C TYR A 457 -22.65 19.86 -13.88
N HIS A 458 -23.72 19.41 -13.23
CA HIS A 458 -24.73 20.35 -12.73
C HIS A 458 -24.16 21.16 -11.56
N HIS A 459 -24.21 22.49 -11.65
CA HIS A 459 -23.76 23.46 -10.64
C HIS A 459 -22.26 23.52 -10.35
N PHE A 460 -21.47 22.56 -10.82
CA PHE A 460 -20.03 22.55 -10.58
C PHE A 460 -19.22 22.15 -11.81
N SER A 461 -17.93 22.47 -11.77
CA SER A 461 -16.96 22.05 -12.78
C SER A 461 -15.64 21.65 -12.16
N THR A 462 -14.99 20.65 -12.74
CA THR A 462 -13.69 20.16 -12.27
C THR A 462 -12.63 20.26 -13.36
N ILE A 463 -11.38 20.31 -12.93
CA ILE A 463 -10.21 20.17 -13.79
C ILE A 463 -9.38 19.03 -13.21
N LEU A 464 -8.99 18.07 -14.05
CA LEU A 464 -8.36 16.83 -13.60
C LEU A 464 -6.85 16.82 -13.86
N HIS A 465 -6.07 16.33 -12.90
CA HIS A 465 -4.65 16.09 -13.06
C HIS A 465 -4.42 14.71 -13.72
N ALA A 466 -3.77 14.67 -14.89
CA ALA A 466 -3.54 13.42 -15.64
C ALA A 466 -2.66 12.42 -14.89
N VAL A 467 -1.59 12.89 -14.25
CA VAL A 467 -0.62 12.02 -13.55
C VAL A 467 -1.03 11.70 -12.10
N ARG A 468 -1.48 12.69 -11.32
CA ARG A 468 -1.96 12.49 -9.94
C ARG A 468 -3.33 11.80 -9.88
N ARG A 469 -4.03 11.71 -11.02
CA ARG A 469 -5.31 11.01 -11.23
C ARG A 469 -6.47 11.53 -10.37
N VAL A 470 -6.35 12.76 -9.90
CA VAL A 470 -7.29 13.45 -9.01
C VAL A 470 -7.53 14.88 -9.49
N PRO A 471 -8.67 15.52 -9.16
CA PRO A 471 -8.93 16.91 -9.54
C PRO A 471 -7.89 17.87 -8.95
N VAL A 472 -7.47 18.85 -9.75
CA VAL A 472 -6.66 20.00 -9.28
C VAL A 472 -7.56 21.06 -8.65
N VAL A 473 -8.80 21.17 -9.11
CA VAL A 473 -9.83 22.05 -8.57
C VAL A 473 -11.23 21.53 -8.93
N SER A 474 -12.16 21.75 -8.01
CA SER A 474 -13.60 21.63 -8.20
C SER A 474 -14.23 22.95 -7.75
N ALA A 475 -15.00 23.59 -8.63
CA ALA A 475 -15.69 24.85 -8.37
C ALA A 475 -17.20 24.62 -8.41
N ILE A 476 -17.92 24.99 -7.34
CA ILE A 476 -19.36 24.78 -7.21
C ILE A 476 -20.11 26.07 -6.84
N ASN A 477 -21.28 26.23 -7.45
CA ASN A 477 -22.27 27.23 -7.09
C ASN A 477 -23.25 26.65 -6.06
N VAL A 478 -23.43 27.35 -4.93
CA VAL A 478 -24.32 26.89 -3.86
C VAL A 478 -25.42 27.93 -3.61
N HIS A 479 -26.66 27.45 -3.55
CA HIS A 479 -27.84 28.29 -3.38
C HIS A 479 -28.65 27.93 -2.12
N GLY A 480 -28.77 28.86 -1.17
CA GLY A 480 -29.46 28.60 0.10
C GLY A 480 -30.99 28.43 -0.01
N LYS A 481 -31.67 29.13 -0.92
CA LYS A 481 -33.15 29.17 -1.00
C LYS A 481 -33.83 28.00 -1.76
N HIS A 482 -33.07 27.05 -2.32
CA HIS A 482 -33.62 26.01 -3.21
C HIS A 482 -33.22 24.58 -2.80
N ARG A 483 -32.86 24.38 -1.52
CA ARG A 483 -32.53 23.05 -1.00
C ARG A 483 -33.79 22.28 -0.58
N TYR A 484 -33.84 21.00 -0.91
CA TYR A 484 -34.98 20.13 -0.57
C TYR A 484 -34.69 19.31 0.70
N ALA A 485 -35.44 19.54 1.78
CA ALA A 485 -35.28 18.80 3.04
C ALA A 485 -35.39 17.27 2.88
N ALA A 486 -36.12 16.79 1.87
CA ALA A 486 -36.29 15.38 1.55
C ALA A 486 -34.99 14.67 1.12
N LEU A 487 -33.95 15.40 0.70
CA LEU A 487 -32.65 14.83 0.33
C LEU A 487 -31.73 14.60 1.54
N GLY A 488 -32.05 15.15 2.71
CA GLY A 488 -31.25 15.00 3.95
C GLY A 488 -31.45 13.67 4.71
N SER A 489 -31.92 12.60 4.05
CA SER A 489 -32.37 11.33 4.68
C SER A 489 -31.32 10.20 4.65
N SER A 490 -31.37 9.31 5.66
CA SER A 490 -30.50 8.14 5.90
C SER A 490 -30.66 6.95 4.92
N SER A 491 -31.49 7.09 3.89
CA SER A 491 -31.69 6.07 2.83
C SER A 491 -30.73 6.23 1.62
N ARG A 492 -29.69 7.04 1.80
CA ARG A 492 -28.69 7.41 0.79
C ARG A 492 -27.88 6.21 0.28
N LYS A 493 -27.79 6.07 -1.05
CA LYS A 493 -26.85 5.17 -1.73
C LYS A 493 -26.01 5.97 -2.72
N ASP A 494 -24.72 6.11 -2.44
CA ASP A 494 -23.78 6.81 -3.31
C ASP A 494 -23.26 5.87 -4.39
N ASN A 495 -23.61 6.14 -5.64
CA ASN A 495 -23.10 5.42 -6.79
C ASN A 495 -21.95 6.24 -7.38
N TRP A 496 -20.72 5.76 -7.20
CA TRP A 496 -19.52 6.45 -7.66
C TRP A 496 -19.14 6.01 -9.08
N LEU A 497 -18.97 6.98 -9.99
CA LEU A 497 -18.66 6.70 -11.40
C LEU A 497 -17.41 7.47 -11.84
N ARG A 498 -16.58 6.84 -12.69
CA ARG A 498 -15.55 7.59 -13.43
C ARG A 498 -16.22 8.34 -14.58
N ASP A 499 -15.60 9.44 -14.99
CA ASP A 499 -16.07 10.26 -16.10
C ASP A 499 -15.51 9.77 -17.43
N SER A 500 -16.38 9.30 -18.32
CA SER A 500 -15.99 8.73 -19.62
C SER A 500 -15.41 9.76 -20.60
N ARG A 501 -15.58 11.08 -20.35
CA ARG A 501 -15.11 12.17 -21.23
C ARG A 501 -13.59 12.39 -21.17
N VAL A 502 -12.92 11.84 -20.16
CA VAL A 502 -11.45 11.83 -20.02
C VAL A 502 -10.94 10.39 -19.91
N ASP A 503 -9.64 10.18 -20.03
CA ASP A 503 -9.07 8.84 -19.93
C ASP A 503 -9.43 8.20 -18.58
N TYR A 504 -9.78 6.91 -18.59
CA TYR A 504 -10.06 6.17 -17.37
C TYR A 504 -8.79 6.00 -16.52
N ASP A 505 -7.62 5.93 -17.16
CA ASP A 505 -6.32 5.85 -16.45
C ASP A 505 -5.92 7.19 -15.82
N ALA A 506 -6.54 8.30 -16.23
CA ALA A 506 -6.35 9.61 -15.62
C ALA A 506 -7.21 9.81 -14.36
N GLN A 507 -7.96 8.80 -13.91
CA GLN A 507 -8.85 8.85 -12.75
C GLN A 507 -8.56 7.68 -11.80
N LEU A 508 -8.80 7.90 -10.51
CA LEU A 508 -8.91 6.80 -9.56
C LEU A 508 -10.27 6.09 -9.71
N ASP A 509 -10.37 4.89 -9.14
CA ASP A 509 -11.58 4.06 -9.20
C ASP A 509 -11.91 3.44 -7.84
N ASP A 510 -13.05 2.76 -7.77
CA ASP A 510 -13.53 2.13 -6.54
C ASP A 510 -12.51 1.14 -5.97
N ARG A 511 -11.84 0.41 -6.87
CA ARG A 511 -10.86 -0.62 -6.51
C ARG A 511 -9.65 -0.03 -5.81
N TRP A 512 -9.18 1.14 -6.29
CA TRP A 512 -8.10 1.88 -5.63
C TRP A 512 -8.54 2.33 -4.24
N TYR A 513 -9.69 3.00 -4.13
CA TYR A 513 -10.17 3.54 -2.85
C TYR A 513 -10.42 2.44 -1.80
N ALA A 514 -11.10 1.34 -2.19
CA ALA A 514 -11.45 0.24 -1.29
C ALA A 514 -10.24 -0.42 -0.61
N LYS A 515 -9.07 -0.41 -1.27
CA LYS A 515 -7.83 -1.01 -0.75
C LYS A 515 -6.90 0.02 -0.10
N SER A 516 -7.21 1.31 -0.22
CA SER A 516 -6.28 2.38 0.14
C SER A 516 -6.37 2.84 1.60
N GLY A 517 -7.48 2.54 2.28
CA GLY A 517 -7.80 3.11 3.59
C GLY A 517 -8.21 4.59 3.56
N PHE A 518 -8.14 5.26 2.41
CA PHE A 518 -8.65 6.62 2.22
C PHE A 518 -10.15 6.60 1.90
N ASP A 519 -10.88 7.57 2.43
CA ASP A 519 -12.23 7.89 1.98
C ASP A 519 -12.19 8.62 0.62
N LYS A 520 -13.28 8.49 -0.15
CA LYS A 520 -13.55 9.30 -1.34
C LYS A 520 -13.97 10.70 -0.93
N GLY A 521 -12.99 11.55 -0.65
CA GLY A 521 -13.22 12.92 -0.19
C GLY A 521 -13.76 13.81 -1.31
N HIS A 522 -15.03 14.20 -1.22
CA HIS A 522 -15.64 15.13 -2.18
C HIS A 522 -14.97 16.51 -2.10
N LEU A 523 -14.64 17.09 -3.25
CA LEU A 523 -14.26 18.50 -3.34
C LEU A 523 -15.48 19.41 -3.43
N SER A 524 -16.33 19.18 -4.43
CA SER A 524 -17.69 19.72 -4.47
C SER A 524 -18.62 18.74 -3.78
N ARG A 525 -19.27 19.18 -2.70
CA ARG A 525 -20.06 18.29 -1.87
C ARG A 525 -21.40 18.02 -2.53
N ARG A 526 -21.96 16.86 -2.21
CA ARG A 526 -23.28 16.46 -2.68
C ARG A 526 -24.35 17.49 -2.31
N GLU A 527 -24.32 17.93 -1.07
CA GLU A 527 -25.33 18.81 -0.46
C GLU A 527 -25.23 20.26 -0.96
N ASP A 528 -24.07 20.62 -1.51
CA ASP A 528 -23.87 21.89 -2.21
C ASP A 528 -24.59 21.91 -3.57
N ALA A 529 -24.82 20.75 -4.16
CA ALA A 529 -25.53 20.58 -5.43
C ALA A 529 -27.03 20.24 -5.26
N GLU A 530 -27.55 20.10 -4.03
CA GLU A 530 -28.94 19.72 -3.72
C GLU A 530 -29.97 20.85 -3.94
N TRP A 531 -29.81 21.62 -5.02
CA TRP A 531 -30.74 22.68 -5.38
C TRP A 531 -31.15 22.64 -6.86
N GLY A 532 -32.34 23.13 -7.16
CA GLY A 532 -32.90 23.13 -8.51
C GLY A 532 -34.38 23.50 -8.53
N THR A 533 -34.96 23.56 -9.73
CA THR A 533 -36.40 23.87 -9.92
C THR A 533 -37.33 22.70 -9.59
N SER A 534 -36.77 21.49 -9.45
CA SER A 534 -37.49 20.31 -8.98
C SER A 534 -36.59 19.43 -8.12
N LEU A 535 -37.21 18.61 -7.25
CA LEU A 535 -36.52 17.63 -6.43
C LEU A 535 -35.69 16.65 -7.29
N ALA A 536 -36.20 16.26 -8.46
CA ALA A 536 -35.52 15.34 -9.37
C ALA A 536 -34.22 15.95 -9.93
N LEU A 537 -34.26 17.23 -10.33
CA LEU A 537 -33.08 17.93 -10.84
C LEU A 537 -32.04 18.17 -9.73
N ALA A 538 -32.51 18.56 -8.53
CA ALA A 538 -31.63 18.71 -7.37
C ALA A 538 -30.96 17.37 -6.98
N LYS A 539 -31.72 16.27 -7.03
CA LYS A 539 -31.17 14.92 -6.78
C LYS A 539 -30.16 14.52 -7.85
N ALA A 540 -30.46 14.74 -9.13
CA ALA A 540 -29.55 14.41 -10.23
C ALA A 540 -28.24 15.21 -10.13
N ALA A 541 -28.32 16.49 -9.79
CA ALA A 541 -27.14 17.32 -9.56
C ALA A 541 -26.30 16.81 -8.38
N ALA A 542 -26.94 16.46 -7.27
CA ALA A 542 -26.31 15.87 -6.11
C ALA A 542 -25.64 14.51 -6.43
N ASP A 543 -26.33 13.62 -7.13
CA ASP A 543 -25.78 12.30 -7.52
C ASP A 543 -24.52 12.42 -8.39
N LEU A 544 -24.46 13.40 -9.30
CA LEU A 544 -23.28 13.62 -10.15
C LEU A 544 -22.04 14.08 -9.38
N THR A 545 -22.18 14.55 -8.15
CA THR A 545 -21.01 14.87 -7.29
C THR A 545 -20.23 13.61 -6.88
N CYS A 546 -20.88 12.44 -6.92
CA CYS A 546 -20.24 11.12 -6.74
C CYS A 546 -19.48 10.70 -8.01
N SER A 547 -18.57 11.56 -8.46
CA SER A 547 -17.64 11.28 -9.56
C SER A 547 -16.21 11.21 -9.04
N TYR A 548 -15.42 10.26 -9.52
CA TYR A 548 -13.99 10.19 -9.19
C TYR A 548 -13.22 11.43 -9.69
N ALA A 549 -13.72 12.12 -10.71
CA ALA A 549 -13.16 13.39 -11.16
C ALA A 549 -13.47 14.58 -10.21
N ASN A 550 -14.21 14.33 -9.12
CA ASN A 550 -14.54 15.28 -8.05
C ASN A 550 -14.06 14.79 -6.67
N ALA A 551 -13.29 13.70 -6.61
CA ALA A 551 -12.82 13.12 -5.36
C ALA A 551 -11.30 13.10 -5.24
N VAL A 552 -10.81 13.33 -4.02
CA VAL A 552 -9.39 13.17 -3.66
C VAL A 552 -9.27 12.19 -2.48
N PRO A 553 -8.16 11.43 -2.36
CA PRO A 553 -7.91 10.60 -1.18
C PRO A 553 -7.85 11.44 0.08
N GLN A 554 -8.74 11.18 1.04
CA GLN A 554 -8.77 11.86 2.33
C GLN A 554 -8.80 10.84 3.46
N VAL A 555 -8.00 11.05 4.51
CA VAL A 555 -8.06 10.17 5.67
C VAL A 555 -9.45 10.26 6.33
N PRO A 556 -10.04 9.14 6.82
CA PRO A 556 -11.42 9.14 7.29
C PRO A 556 -11.72 10.17 8.39
N ALA A 557 -10.79 10.40 9.31
CA ALA A 557 -10.94 11.40 10.36
C ALA A 557 -11.06 12.83 9.80
N PHE A 558 -10.21 13.18 8.83
CA PHE A 558 -10.24 14.48 8.15
C PHE A 558 -11.51 14.64 7.30
N ASN A 559 -11.84 13.64 6.48
CA ASN A 559 -13.02 13.68 5.64
C ASN A 559 -14.30 13.82 6.48
N ARG A 560 -14.45 13.07 7.58
CA ARG A 560 -15.71 13.02 8.34
C ARG A 560 -15.85 14.15 9.35
N ALA A 561 -14.76 14.57 9.99
CA ALA A 561 -14.80 15.61 11.03
C ALA A 561 -14.57 17.03 10.50
N MET A 562 -13.79 17.20 9.43
CA MET A 562 -13.43 18.52 8.89
C MET A 562 -14.21 18.84 7.61
N MET A 563 -14.07 18.01 6.57
CA MET A 563 -14.54 18.31 5.21
C MET A 563 -15.94 17.78 4.85
N GLY A 564 -16.48 16.88 5.67
CA GLY A 564 -17.72 16.16 5.39
C GLY A 564 -18.98 16.98 5.65
N TYR A 565 -20.13 16.38 5.34
CA TYR A 565 -21.45 17.02 5.46
C TYR A 565 -21.71 17.61 6.86
N HIS A 566 -21.47 16.82 7.91
CA HIS A 566 -21.58 17.25 9.31
C HIS A 566 -20.26 17.78 9.90
N GLY A 567 -19.19 17.79 9.10
CA GLY A 567 -17.90 18.31 9.51
C GLY A 567 -17.93 19.82 9.73
N GLN A 568 -16.89 20.35 10.35
CA GLN A 568 -16.76 21.77 10.68
C GLN A 568 -17.00 22.68 9.46
N TRP A 569 -16.51 22.24 8.30
CA TRP A 569 -16.67 22.99 7.06
C TRP A 569 -18.13 23.06 6.58
N GLY A 570 -18.84 21.94 6.61
CA GLY A 570 -20.25 21.92 6.21
C GLY A 570 -21.13 22.78 7.10
N GLN A 571 -20.80 22.83 8.41
CA GLN A 571 -21.47 23.72 9.35
C GLN A 571 -21.17 25.20 9.07
N LEU A 572 -19.96 25.55 8.64
CA LEU A 572 -19.60 26.93 8.27
C LEU A 572 -20.39 27.41 7.05
N GLU A 573 -20.45 26.62 5.98
CA GLU A 573 -21.20 26.99 4.78
C GLU A 573 -22.70 27.13 5.07
N ASN A 574 -23.26 26.22 5.88
CA ASN A 574 -24.65 26.33 6.32
C ASN A 574 -24.89 27.63 7.10
N LYS A 575 -23.99 28.03 8.00
CA LYS A 575 -24.09 29.32 8.71
C LYS A 575 -24.01 30.52 7.77
N LEU A 576 -23.12 30.51 6.78
CA LEU A 576 -23.02 31.59 5.79
C LEU A 576 -24.31 31.69 4.96
N LEU A 577 -24.87 30.56 4.55
CA LEU A 577 -26.13 30.50 3.81
C LEU A 577 -27.33 30.93 4.67
N GLU A 578 -27.44 30.45 5.91
CA GLU A 578 -28.50 30.84 6.86
C GLU A 578 -28.49 32.34 7.14
N ALA A 579 -27.30 32.94 7.30
CA ALA A 579 -27.15 34.38 7.45
C ALA A 579 -27.65 35.16 6.21
N GLY A 580 -27.45 34.61 5.00
CA GLY A 580 -27.92 35.19 3.75
C GLY A 580 -29.39 34.93 3.41
N VAL A 581 -29.98 33.82 3.88
CA VAL A 581 -31.38 33.43 3.60
C VAL A 581 -32.40 34.29 4.34
N LYS A 582 -32.04 34.86 5.50
CA LYS A 582 -32.91 35.75 6.29
C LYS A 582 -33.29 37.06 5.60
N ASN A 583 -32.60 37.44 4.52
CA ASN A 583 -32.95 38.59 3.69
C ASN A 583 -33.55 38.10 2.35
N GLU A 584 -34.86 38.27 2.17
CA GLU A 584 -35.63 37.64 1.09
C GLU A 584 -35.26 38.10 -0.33
N SER A 585 -34.49 39.19 -0.50
CA SER A 585 -34.24 39.82 -1.81
C SER A 585 -32.78 39.87 -2.31
N SER A 586 -31.77 39.35 -1.61
CA SER A 586 -30.37 39.68 -1.92
C SER A 586 -29.50 38.55 -2.51
N ARG A 587 -28.46 38.96 -3.27
CA ARG A 587 -27.32 38.15 -3.75
C ARG A 587 -26.58 37.36 -2.63
N SER A 588 -26.89 37.64 -1.37
CA SER A 588 -26.28 37.10 -0.15
C SER A 588 -26.58 35.61 0.12
N ALA A 589 -27.58 35.02 -0.54
CA ALA A 589 -27.92 33.59 -0.40
C ALA A 589 -27.18 32.68 -1.41
N ARG A 590 -26.20 33.23 -2.13
CA ARG A 590 -25.39 32.56 -3.16
C ARG A 590 -23.93 32.60 -2.76
N ILE A 591 -23.27 31.45 -2.81
CA ILE A 591 -21.83 31.35 -2.60
C ILE A 591 -21.19 30.57 -3.75
N CYS A 592 -19.96 30.94 -4.09
CA CYS A 592 -19.10 30.14 -4.96
C CYS A 592 -17.98 29.55 -4.11
N VAL A 593 -17.70 28.27 -4.31
CA VAL A 593 -16.71 27.53 -3.54
C VAL A 593 -15.74 26.84 -4.49
N PHE A 594 -14.45 27.02 -4.26
CA PHE A 594 -13.38 26.36 -5.00
C PHE A 594 -12.60 25.48 -4.03
N SER A 595 -12.40 24.21 -4.36
CA SER A 595 -11.70 23.26 -3.52
C SER A 595 -10.75 22.42 -4.35
N GLY A 596 -9.61 22.05 -3.80
CA GLY A 596 -8.65 21.21 -4.48
C GLY A 596 -7.48 20.83 -3.57
N PRO A 597 -6.66 19.86 -3.99
CA PRO A 597 -5.41 19.53 -3.30
C PRO A 597 -4.36 20.64 -3.50
N VAL A 598 -3.41 20.71 -2.58
CA VAL A 598 -2.13 21.41 -2.76
C VAL A 598 -1.09 20.34 -3.02
N PHE A 599 -0.53 20.31 -4.23
CA PHE A 599 0.45 19.30 -4.63
C PHE A 599 1.86 19.74 -4.26
N LEU A 600 2.58 18.84 -3.60
CA LEU A 600 4.00 19.00 -3.30
C LEU A 600 4.82 18.01 -4.11
N ASP A 601 6.04 18.42 -4.45
CA ASP A 601 6.97 17.57 -5.21
C ASP A 601 7.36 16.32 -4.39
N ASP A 602 7.33 16.41 -3.05
CA ASP A 602 7.63 15.35 -2.09
C ASP A 602 6.40 14.68 -1.44
N ASP A 603 5.20 14.92 -1.96
CA ASP A 603 3.98 14.22 -1.53
C ASP A 603 4.22 12.69 -1.53
N PRO A 604 3.71 11.94 -0.54
CA PRO A 604 3.92 10.50 -0.45
C PRO A 604 3.27 9.76 -1.62
N VAL A 605 3.96 8.74 -2.13
CA VAL A 605 3.41 7.85 -3.15
C VAL A 605 2.75 6.65 -2.48
N TYR A 606 1.44 6.52 -2.65
CA TYR A 606 0.64 5.38 -2.18
C TYR A 606 -0.02 4.68 -3.37
N ALA A 607 0.18 3.36 -3.50
CA ALA A 607 -0.41 2.55 -4.59
C ALA A 607 -0.29 3.22 -5.99
N SER A 608 0.91 3.72 -6.31
CA SER A 608 1.24 4.41 -7.57
C SER A 608 0.50 5.73 -7.81
N VAL A 609 -0.08 6.34 -6.77
CA VAL A 609 -0.63 7.70 -6.78
C VAL A 609 0.20 8.52 -5.82
N GLN A 610 0.68 9.68 -6.25
CA GLN A 610 1.31 10.62 -5.34
C GLN A 610 0.23 11.47 -4.67
N VAL A 611 -0.04 11.18 -3.39
CA VAL A 611 -1.22 11.66 -2.65
C VAL A 611 -0.91 12.98 -1.97
N ALA A 612 -1.68 14.02 -2.31
CA ALA A 612 -1.57 15.32 -1.66
C ALA A 612 -1.99 15.23 -0.18
N LEU A 613 -1.17 15.78 0.71
CA LEU A 613 -1.50 15.88 2.14
C LEU A 613 -2.19 17.20 2.53
N GLY A 614 -2.17 18.19 1.63
CA GLY A 614 -2.87 19.46 1.81
C GLY A 614 -4.06 19.57 0.86
N CYS A 615 -5.12 20.23 1.31
CA CYS A 615 -6.20 20.73 0.46
C CYS A 615 -6.39 22.22 0.72
N PHE A 616 -6.77 22.97 -0.31
CA PHE A 616 -7.23 24.34 -0.17
C PHE A 616 -8.74 24.41 -0.31
N LYS A 617 -9.32 25.44 0.29
CA LYS A 617 -10.71 25.83 0.03
C LYS A 617 -10.84 27.35 -0.03
N VAL A 618 -11.44 27.85 -1.10
CA VAL A 618 -11.74 29.28 -1.29
C VAL A 618 -13.25 29.45 -1.31
N VAL A 619 -13.77 30.34 -0.47
CA VAL A 619 -15.19 30.68 -0.41
C VAL A 619 -15.39 32.12 -0.80
N VAL A 620 -16.37 32.35 -1.67
CA VAL A 620 -16.76 33.67 -2.15
C VAL A 620 -18.23 33.89 -1.81
N TRP A 621 -18.53 34.99 -1.12
CA TRP A 621 -19.90 35.35 -0.73
C TRP A 621 -20.10 36.87 -0.70
N PHE A 622 -21.35 37.31 -0.67
CA PHE A 622 -21.68 38.69 -0.29
C PHE A 622 -22.03 38.75 1.19
N ASN A 623 -21.39 39.65 1.94
CA ASN A 623 -21.76 39.88 3.35
C ASN A 623 -23.12 40.60 3.45
N GLN A 624 -23.55 40.88 4.69
CA GLN A 624 -24.83 41.55 4.97
C GLN A 624 -24.91 42.97 4.35
N ASP A 625 -23.78 43.64 4.20
CA ASP A 625 -23.67 44.98 3.59
C ASP A 625 -23.62 44.95 2.05
N GLY A 626 -23.66 43.76 1.43
CA GLY A 626 -23.56 43.60 -0.01
C GLY A 626 -22.14 43.73 -0.57
N ALA A 627 -21.11 43.75 0.28
CA ALA A 627 -19.72 43.70 -0.14
C ALA A 627 -19.30 42.25 -0.45
N LEU A 628 -18.58 42.06 -1.57
CA LEU A 628 -17.99 40.78 -1.91
C LEU A 628 -16.87 40.45 -0.92
N ARG A 629 -16.81 39.20 -0.47
CA ARG A 629 -15.79 38.67 0.42
C ARG A 629 -15.25 37.36 -0.14
N THR A 630 -13.94 37.20 -0.06
CA THR A 630 -13.22 35.97 -0.39
C THR A 630 -12.40 35.54 0.82
N THR A 631 -12.42 34.25 1.14
CA THR A 631 -11.51 33.67 2.13
C THR A 631 -10.91 32.38 1.59
N ALA A 632 -9.59 32.23 1.73
CA ALA A 632 -8.88 31.00 1.42
C ALA A 632 -8.39 30.31 2.71
N PHE A 633 -8.50 29.00 2.74
CA PHE A 633 -8.05 28.14 3.84
C PHE A 633 -7.11 27.06 3.30
N LEU A 634 -6.05 26.80 4.05
CA LEU A 634 -5.25 25.59 3.94
C LEU A 634 -5.72 24.59 4.99
N LEU A 635 -6.02 23.37 4.52
CA LEU A 635 -6.36 22.23 5.33
C LEU A 635 -5.24 21.20 5.19
N SER A 636 -4.60 20.81 6.29
CA SER A 636 -3.60 19.73 6.29
C SER A 636 -4.15 18.47 6.92
N GLN A 637 -3.80 17.31 6.37
CA GLN A 637 -4.05 15.99 6.96
C GLN A 637 -2.80 15.38 7.61
N ASP A 638 -1.70 16.13 7.72
CA ASP A 638 -0.39 15.69 8.25
C ASP A 638 -0.38 15.34 9.75
N THR A 639 -1.32 15.88 10.53
CA THR A 639 -1.32 15.84 12.01
C THR A 639 -2.50 15.06 12.60
N LEU A 640 -3.30 14.35 11.77
CA LEU A 640 -4.48 13.62 12.22
C LEU A 640 -4.28 12.10 12.37
N VAL A 641 -3.05 11.68 12.71
CA VAL A 641 -2.76 10.30 13.11
C VAL A 641 -2.21 10.29 14.53
N GLU A 642 -3.03 10.66 15.51
CA GLU A 642 -2.92 10.23 16.92
C GLU A 642 -4.14 10.69 17.74
N GLY A 643 -4.44 9.95 18.82
CA GLY A 643 -5.74 9.86 19.51
C GLY A 643 -6.53 11.15 19.76
N ILE A 644 -7.84 11.09 19.52
CA ILE A 644 -8.78 12.17 19.86
C ILE A 644 -9.67 11.73 21.03
N ALA A 645 -9.50 12.42 22.17
CA ALA A 645 -10.52 12.55 23.21
C ALA A 645 -11.28 13.86 22.96
N PHE A 646 -12.60 13.75 22.75
CA PHE A 646 -13.51 14.85 22.50
C PHE A 646 -14.16 15.33 23.81
N GLU A 647 -13.66 16.39 24.44
CA GLU A 647 -14.48 17.22 25.35
C GLU A 647 -14.08 18.72 25.32
N ALA A 648 -15.12 19.57 25.38
CA ALA A 648 -15.14 21.02 25.55
C ALA A 648 -14.94 21.92 24.31
N LEU A 649 -16.04 22.13 23.57
CA LEU A 649 -16.18 23.13 22.51
C LEU A 649 -16.37 24.55 23.09
N ASN A 650 -15.55 25.49 22.64
CA ASN A 650 -15.67 26.94 22.88
C ASN A 650 -15.51 27.65 21.53
N PHE A 651 -16.47 28.49 21.13
CA PHE A 651 -16.70 28.89 19.73
C PHE A 651 -15.60 29.76 19.08
N ASP A 652 -14.73 30.40 19.87
CA ASP A 652 -13.55 31.12 19.35
C ASP A 652 -12.33 30.21 19.11
N LYS A 653 -12.42 28.93 19.51
CA LYS A 653 -11.37 27.89 19.32
C LYS A 653 -11.75 26.86 18.25
N LEU A 654 -12.89 27.03 17.58
CA LEU A 654 -13.49 25.99 16.73
C LEU A 654 -12.76 25.79 15.38
N PHE A 655 -11.78 26.62 15.07
CA PHE A 655 -10.95 26.49 13.87
C PHE A 655 -9.47 26.73 14.18
N LYS A 656 -8.69 25.64 14.18
CA LYS A 656 -7.27 25.67 13.77
C LYS A 656 -7.15 25.47 12.25
N LEU A 657 -8.08 26.03 11.47
CA LEU A 657 -7.96 26.09 10.01
C LEU A 657 -7.06 27.27 9.67
N GLN A 658 -5.95 27.02 9.00
CA GLN A 658 -5.00 28.07 8.65
C GLN A 658 -5.60 28.89 7.51
N GLN A 659 -6.18 30.05 7.83
CA GLN A 659 -6.53 31.05 6.82
C GLN A 659 -5.22 31.47 6.14
N VAL A 660 -5.20 31.48 4.81
CA VAL A 660 -4.04 31.87 4.01
C VAL A 660 -4.44 33.00 3.05
N PRO A 661 -3.51 33.86 2.62
CA PRO A 661 -3.79 34.81 1.56
C PRO A 661 -4.22 34.09 0.28
N LEU A 662 -5.19 34.63 -0.47
CA LEU A 662 -5.58 34.05 -1.77
C LEU A 662 -4.38 33.94 -2.71
N ALA A 663 -3.49 34.95 -2.69
CA ALA A 663 -2.25 34.95 -3.46
C ALA A 663 -1.32 33.77 -3.12
N TRP A 664 -1.30 33.32 -1.86
CA TRP A 664 -0.56 32.13 -1.46
C TRP A 664 -1.16 30.88 -2.10
N THR A 665 -2.49 30.74 -2.10
CA THR A 665 -3.17 29.63 -2.77
C THR A 665 -2.85 29.62 -4.27
N GLU A 666 -2.82 30.78 -4.93
CA GLU A 666 -2.44 30.88 -6.35
C GLU A 666 -1.03 30.37 -6.61
N GLN A 667 -0.07 30.75 -5.74
CA GLN A 667 1.32 30.32 -5.84
C GLN A 667 1.48 28.81 -5.59
N ALA A 668 0.86 28.31 -4.52
CA ALA A 668 1.00 26.92 -4.08
C ALA A 668 0.32 25.91 -5.03
N THR A 669 -0.77 26.32 -5.69
CA THR A 669 -1.55 25.43 -6.57
C THR A 669 -1.25 25.66 -8.05
N GLY A 670 -0.72 26.83 -8.42
CA GLY A 670 -0.61 27.24 -9.81
C GLY A 670 -1.96 27.57 -10.46
N LEU A 671 -3.00 27.85 -9.68
CA LEU A 671 -4.33 28.28 -10.14
C LEU A 671 -4.48 29.79 -9.98
N GLY A 672 -4.74 30.51 -11.07
CA GLY A 672 -5.00 31.95 -11.04
C GLY A 672 -6.48 32.28 -10.86
N PHE A 673 -6.83 32.97 -9.78
CA PHE A 673 -8.15 33.53 -9.52
C PHE A 673 -8.32 34.93 -10.13
N ALA A 674 -9.58 35.32 -10.37
CA ALA A 674 -9.90 36.63 -10.92
C ALA A 674 -9.53 37.76 -9.95
N ALA A 675 -9.14 38.93 -10.48
CA ALA A 675 -8.73 40.09 -9.67
C ALA A 675 -9.78 40.50 -8.64
N VAL A 676 -11.06 40.45 -9.00
CA VAL A 676 -12.18 40.75 -8.10
C VAL A 676 -12.21 39.88 -6.83
N LEU A 677 -11.67 38.66 -6.88
CA LEU A 677 -11.55 37.80 -5.71
C LEU A 677 -10.37 38.19 -4.81
N ARG A 678 -9.25 38.64 -5.41
CA ARG A 678 -8.09 39.16 -4.69
C ARG A 678 -8.42 40.46 -3.97
N ASP A 679 -9.13 41.36 -4.65
CA ASP A 679 -9.57 42.65 -4.09
C ASP A 679 -10.56 42.46 -2.93
N ALA A 680 -11.26 41.33 -2.91
CA ALA A 680 -12.21 40.94 -1.87
C ALA A 680 -11.62 40.01 -0.80
N ASP A 681 -10.32 39.71 -0.85
CA ASP A 681 -9.65 38.84 0.13
C ASP A 681 -9.78 39.43 1.55
N THR A 682 -10.18 38.57 2.48
CA THR A 682 -10.43 38.90 3.88
C THR A 682 -9.25 38.59 4.78
N PHE A 683 -8.16 38.03 4.24
CA PHE A 683 -6.95 37.77 5.01
C PHE A 683 -6.38 39.05 5.63
N SER A 684 -6.13 39.03 6.95
CA SER A 684 -5.42 40.08 7.68
C SER A 684 -4.16 39.49 8.33
N LYS A 685 -3.08 40.28 8.43
CA LYS A 685 -1.82 39.87 9.08
C LYS A 685 -1.97 39.62 10.60
N ASP A 686 -3.10 40.06 11.18
CA ASP A 686 -3.47 39.84 12.58
C ASP A 686 -4.32 38.57 12.80
N SER A 687 -4.69 37.84 11.74
CA SER A 687 -5.28 36.50 11.86
C SER A 687 -4.26 35.52 12.45
N PRO A 688 -4.66 34.50 13.23
CA PRO A 688 -3.72 33.55 13.85
C PRO A 688 -2.76 32.99 12.79
N GLN A 689 -1.48 33.36 12.93
CA GLN A 689 -0.47 33.09 11.91
C GLN A 689 -0.28 31.58 11.74
N ALA A 690 -0.19 31.17 10.48
CA ALA A 690 0.19 29.82 10.11
C ALA A 690 1.58 29.48 10.67
N ASP A 691 1.83 28.19 10.86
CA ASP A 691 3.16 27.68 11.16
C ASP A 691 4.11 28.09 10.02
N GLU A 692 4.99 29.05 10.30
CA GLU A 692 5.92 29.63 9.33
C GLU A 692 6.80 28.54 8.70
N ALA A 693 7.08 27.45 9.43
CA ALA A 693 7.82 26.29 8.94
C ALA A 693 6.99 25.39 8.00
N ALA A 694 5.67 25.35 8.16
CA ALA A 694 4.77 24.67 7.21
C ALA A 694 4.63 25.50 5.93
N LEU A 695 4.48 26.82 6.06
CA LEU A 695 4.46 27.74 4.92
C LEU A 695 5.79 27.72 4.14
N GLU A 696 6.93 27.70 4.81
CA GLU A 696 8.23 27.61 4.16
C GLU A 696 8.39 26.30 3.38
N ARG A 697 8.07 25.13 3.96
CA ARG A 697 8.12 23.84 3.24
C ARG A 697 7.23 23.83 1.98
N LEU A 698 6.07 24.47 2.04
CA LEU A 698 5.10 24.54 0.94
C LEU A 698 5.50 25.54 -0.14
N VAL A 699 6.20 26.63 0.21
CA VAL A 699 6.61 27.69 -0.72
C VAL A 699 8.01 27.45 -1.28
N SER A 700 8.90 26.79 -0.54
CA SER A 700 10.32 26.61 -0.88
C SER A 700 10.62 25.38 -1.73
N GLY A 701 9.62 24.77 -2.38
CA GLY A 701 9.76 23.57 -3.19
C GLY A 701 11.03 23.58 -4.05
N GLY A 702 12.06 22.87 -3.58
CA GLY A 702 13.36 22.71 -4.24
C GLY A 702 14.33 23.88 -4.13
N GLN A 703 14.91 24.14 -2.95
CA GLN A 703 16.34 24.49 -2.87
C GLN A 703 17.03 23.66 -1.79
N ALA A 704 17.75 22.63 -2.22
CA ALA A 704 18.82 22.06 -1.42
C ALA A 704 19.86 23.18 -1.19
N HIS A 705 19.93 23.71 0.02
CA HIS A 705 21.03 24.59 0.40
C HIS A 705 22.33 23.78 0.47
N SER A 706 23.07 23.79 -0.63
CA SER A 706 24.53 23.72 -0.57
C SER A 706 25.04 25.04 0.02
N ALA A 707 25.28 25.05 1.33
CA ALA A 707 26.06 26.09 1.97
C ALA A 707 27.18 25.43 2.77
N SER A 708 28.27 25.12 2.08
CA SER A 708 29.55 24.88 2.71
C SER A 708 30.08 26.21 3.26
N THR A 709 29.88 26.48 4.54
CA THR A 709 30.72 27.43 5.26
C THR A 709 31.83 26.63 5.93
N LEU A 710 32.99 26.60 5.28
CA LEU A 710 34.25 26.22 5.91
C LEU A 710 34.58 27.24 7.03
N PRO A 711 35.06 26.82 8.20
CA PRO A 711 35.67 27.75 9.14
C PRO A 711 37.08 28.09 8.67
N GLU A 712 37.39 29.39 8.65
CA GLU A 712 38.75 29.92 8.47
C GLU A 712 39.69 29.34 9.54
N GLY A 713 40.67 28.56 9.09
CA GLY A 713 41.79 28.08 9.89
C GLY A 713 43.10 28.52 9.25
N SER A 714 43.79 29.46 9.89
CA SER A 714 45.13 29.93 9.54
C SER A 714 46.14 28.79 9.39
N PRO A 715 47.11 28.87 8.46
CA PRO A 715 48.14 27.83 8.31
C PRO A 715 49.23 27.95 9.40
N PRO A 716 49.85 26.84 9.83
CA PRO A 716 50.98 26.91 10.73
C PRO A 716 52.25 27.34 9.98
N ALA A 717 52.97 28.29 10.58
CA ALA A 717 54.28 28.76 10.14
C ALA A 717 55.33 27.65 10.28
N VAL A 718 56.06 27.37 9.19
CA VAL A 718 57.31 26.60 9.21
C VAL A 718 58.47 27.58 9.43
N PRO A 719 59.31 27.43 10.46
CA PRO A 719 60.52 28.22 10.61
C PRO A 719 61.65 27.64 9.74
N GLY A 720 62.09 28.40 8.75
CA GLY A 720 63.29 28.10 7.96
C GLY A 720 64.57 28.39 8.74
N ALA A 721 65.48 27.41 8.78
CA ALA A 721 66.88 27.58 9.18
C ALA A 721 67.81 27.48 7.96
N LYS A 722 68.30 28.66 7.56
CA LYS A 722 69.55 29.08 6.89
C LYS A 722 70.50 28.05 6.24
N LEU A 723 71.09 28.49 5.10
CA LEU A 723 72.54 28.63 4.80
C LEU A 723 72.65 29.30 3.39
N ARG A 724 72.91 30.60 3.21
CA ARG A 724 74.19 31.37 3.10
C ARG A 724 74.10 32.25 1.82
N PRO A 725 75.00 33.23 1.59
CA PRO A 725 75.71 34.15 2.50
C PRO A 725 75.00 35.50 2.65
#